data_AF-A0A562MM53-F1
#
_entry.id   AF-A0A562MM53-F1
#
_cell.length_a   1.000
_cell.length_b   1.000
_cell.length_c   1.000
_cell.angle_alpha   90.00
_cell.angle_beta   90.00
_cell.angle_gamma   90.00
#
_symmetry.space_group_name_H-M   'P 1'
#
loop_
_entity.id
_entity.type
_entity.pdbx_description
1 polymer ?
#
loop_
_entity_poly.entity_id
_entity_poly.type
_entity_poly.pdbx_seq_one_letter_code
_entity_poly.pdbx_strand_id
1 'polypeptide(L)'
;MDLRLTLLGRCILSGRQGKQLRLGTRKSWALFALLAQCGAGGCTREYLAGSLWPTSGEEQARASLRQELAALRKTLKEDGCPDPFETHQGTLTLRHDTIAVDSREFDDIALCGDVERIRSIPQIYRGEFAAGLSIRSAPFAGWLQAERERLCDLAVSALETVLAYDEEHGEPSAVLKTAQAIITMDPAHEAAHRGAMRSLHSLGRSAEALMQFNRLAHILQQKLNAGPSPDTVEVYRQLRQHERATVACNSHKIAAGVYGTPERRIVTVAAFGISARTAASQRLDAEDISELVEPMEAFCRDAIARFGGQIIGCVADRCLAVFGHPSASELDAERAVLAAVDLRSKYLYTATAQEVQICCGIASGEALVRSGEAGSLSVAQMSGPLVTQATTLSYTATEMGVLVCGTTLVLLRRVFKTNAVSIPGHSTGAYQIHGELVAANRFDIGERQKTLSSFIGRESELEHLATLWKRALQGEGQAVTVVGEPGIGKSRLVHHFLRNKVVEVVTRLNFNGSFHHKNTAFYPLIQELRRVLSIGPDDDGEVLTSGLSTWLAELGQRSEHDLNCLRVLLDPNVRSVELEADIAGLIGTIVRCLLRLTEHRPVILIFEDVHWLDPSSRDLLRALQESIGDSRVLLIAVTRPLLEADCPPSVSPLDLGRLSISQTAAVARSIGPSYLSENDTAEIARRSDGIPLFLEELMNSLREAGRGGVAPAIVPTSLQETLMARIDQMGDEKEILHLAAVIGRIFDYALLKASTDYEDAQLQAYLQKLQDRDLVFRIGQIPYARYEFKHALVHELTYRSIVRNTCRSYHRRIADALKSNVAGLGANEPEVTAWHLEKGGVPDQAMDHLEIAGRQAVRVSAHREAARHFRWALRLAGNNNESGKHNERIKQLLLLLGPQLLAERGFASLEVGDVYRRAKALSNICADKSQNCRIVWGLWSNCIVRAQLDLAVELGEEFLGLAEETGDQLNTVAGFYTRGVVSYYLGAFDDAKKAFTTATAVHEDRFDEEMAVRFGINLQITANAYLLWIDTLSGNFERAVLASVALIGQAERCSHDASTGFAHNFISGMYNFMGNHLQAEHHATVAEALSNGQGFAQFRAHARINRGRALDRLGHAKGLELLKQGIADYVETGAELALAYAQAWLAEAFLDQGKMPQAQEAVSVGLSFSARTGVQYFDAELLRIKAVIQDQFGPSPDKEIIDIYEQSLAAATKVGARALSSVAR
;
A
#
# COMPACT_ATOMS: atom_id res chain seq x y z
N MET A 1 -4.10 32.91 37.03
CA MET A 1 -5.17 32.19 36.34
C MET A 1 -4.88 30.71 36.44
N ASP A 2 -5.86 29.90 36.83
CA ASP A 2 -5.64 28.49 37.18
C ASP A 2 -5.86 27.55 35.98
N LEU A 3 -6.62 28.04 35.01
CA LEU A 3 -6.88 27.42 33.71
C LEU A 3 -6.57 28.40 32.58
N ARG A 4 -6.07 27.89 31.44
CA ARG A 4 -5.94 28.63 30.18
C ARG A 4 -6.58 27.87 29.04
N LEU A 5 -7.56 28.49 28.40
CA LEU A 5 -8.29 28.02 27.23
C LEU A 5 -7.76 28.73 25.99
N THR A 6 -7.32 27.95 25.02
CA THR A 6 -6.84 28.41 23.71
C THR A 6 -7.85 27.98 22.65
N LEU A 7 -8.43 28.95 21.96
CA LEU A 7 -9.41 28.78 20.90
C LEU A 7 -8.97 29.42 19.59
N LEU A 8 -7.98 30.31 19.55
CA LEU A 8 -7.46 30.86 18.30
C LEU A 8 -6.44 29.88 17.69
N GLY A 9 -6.93 29.00 16.81
CA GLY A 9 -6.26 27.80 16.34
C GLY A 9 -6.83 26.52 16.98
N ARG A 10 -5.96 25.52 17.23
CA ARG A 10 -6.40 24.24 17.81
C ARG A 10 -6.91 24.43 19.24
N CYS A 11 -8.09 23.87 19.55
CA CYS A 11 -8.67 23.92 20.89
C CYS A 11 -7.79 23.21 21.93
N ILE A 12 -7.30 23.94 22.93
CA ILE A 12 -6.48 23.41 24.02
C ILE A 12 -6.96 24.01 25.35
N LEU A 13 -7.04 23.19 26.39
CA LEU A 13 -7.31 23.61 27.76
C LEU A 13 -6.15 23.13 28.61
N SER A 14 -5.54 24.04 29.37
CA SER A 14 -4.36 23.76 30.16
C SER A 14 -4.53 24.22 31.60
N GLY A 15 -4.03 23.43 32.55
CA GLY A 15 -4.00 23.79 33.98
C GLY A 15 -2.74 24.58 34.38
N ARG A 16 -2.65 24.95 35.65
CA ARG A 16 -1.58 25.78 36.27
C ARG A 16 -0.11 25.37 35.98
N GLN A 17 0.15 24.12 35.58
CA GLN A 17 1.49 23.60 35.24
C GLN A 17 1.71 23.38 33.72
N GLY A 18 0.82 23.86 32.85
CA GLY A 18 0.90 23.64 31.40
C GLY A 18 0.47 22.23 30.94
N LYS A 19 0.01 21.38 31.86
CA LYS A 19 -0.60 20.08 31.55
C LYS A 19 -1.87 20.29 30.73
N GLN A 20 -1.91 19.70 29.53
CA GLN A 20 -3.09 19.73 28.67
C GLN A 20 -4.17 18.78 29.21
N LEU A 21 -5.37 19.32 29.43
CA LEU A 21 -6.54 18.60 29.91
C LEU A 21 -7.30 18.04 28.70
N ARG A 22 -7.65 16.75 28.74
CA ARG A 22 -8.42 16.09 27.67
C ARG A 22 -9.90 16.11 28.02
N LEU A 23 -10.70 16.77 27.21
CA LEU A 23 -12.16 16.74 27.34
C LEU A 23 -12.74 15.52 26.61
N GLY A 24 -13.74 14.88 27.22
CA GLY A 24 -14.29 13.60 26.76
C GLY A 24 -15.11 13.67 25.47
N THR A 25 -15.64 14.85 25.08
CA THR A 25 -16.46 14.99 23.86
C THR A 25 -16.16 16.28 23.09
N ARG A 26 -16.45 16.27 21.77
CA ARG A 26 -16.42 17.49 20.94
C ARG A 26 -17.48 18.51 21.36
N LYS A 27 -18.59 18.07 21.95
CA LYS A 27 -19.64 18.97 22.47
C LYS A 27 -19.17 19.73 23.70
N SER A 28 -18.29 19.13 24.51
CA SER A 28 -17.65 19.82 25.63
C SER A 28 -16.77 20.98 25.14
N TRP A 29 -16.02 20.81 24.04
CA TRP A 29 -15.26 21.90 23.41
C TRP A 29 -16.16 22.98 22.81
N ALA A 30 -17.25 22.59 22.16
CA ALA A 30 -18.24 23.52 21.62
C ALA A 30 -18.92 24.36 22.71
N LEU A 31 -19.19 23.77 23.88
CA LEU A 31 -19.73 24.49 25.04
C LEU A 31 -18.74 25.52 25.60
N PHE A 32 -17.45 25.17 25.72
CA PHE A 32 -16.42 26.13 26.10
C PHE A 32 -16.26 27.26 25.08
N ALA A 33 -16.32 26.95 23.78
CA ALA A 33 -16.22 27.96 22.73
C ALA A 33 -17.40 28.94 22.75
N LEU A 34 -18.64 28.45 22.92
CA LEU A 34 -19.82 29.30 23.08
C LEU A 34 -19.68 30.20 24.31
N LEU A 35 -19.37 29.61 25.47
CA LEU A 35 -19.25 30.36 26.72
C LEU A 35 -18.08 31.34 26.76
N ALA A 36 -17.00 31.05 26.04
CA ALA A 36 -15.86 31.95 25.87
C ALA A 36 -16.28 33.26 25.22
N GLN A 37 -17.19 33.20 24.25
CA GLN A 37 -17.69 34.36 23.50
C GLN A 37 -18.98 34.97 24.04
N CYS A 38 -19.57 34.38 25.08
CA CYS A 38 -20.62 35.06 25.84
C CYS A 38 -19.96 36.20 26.65
N GLY A 39 -20.45 37.43 26.47
CA GLY A 39 -20.03 38.59 27.28
C GLY A 39 -20.41 38.44 28.77
N ALA A 40 -20.20 39.50 29.56
CA ALA A 40 -20.42 39.47 31.01
C ALA A 40 -21.85 39.08 31.45
N GLY A 41 -22.85 39.18 30.56
CA GLY A 41 -24.24 38.75 30.79
C GLY A 41 -24.49 37.23 30.69
N GLY A 42 -23.53 36.46 30.15
CA GLY A 42 -23.64 35.01 29.98
C GLY A 42 -24.58 34.57 28.88
N CYS A 43 -24.71 33.25 28.74
CA CYS A 43 -25.63 32.63 27.79
C CYS A 43 -26.75 31.89 28.52
N THR A 44 -27.98 31.99 28.01
CA THR A 44 -29.12 31.26 28.56
C THR A 44 -28.95 29.76 28.33
N ARG A 45 -29.46 28.95 29.25
CA ARG A 45 -29.40 27.48 29.13
C ARG A 45 -30.19 26.98 27.92
N GLU A 46 -31.27 27.68 27.58
CA GLU A 46 -32.10 27.45 26.41
C GLU A 46 -31.29 27.61 25.12
N TYR A 47 -30.52 28.70 25.00
CA TYR A 47 -29.67 28.96 23.84
C TYR A 47 -28.56 27.91 23.69
N LEU A 48 -27.87 27.57 24.78
CA LEU A 48 -26.80 26.57 24.77
C LEU A 48 -27.33 25.17 24.42
N ALA A 49 -28.49 24.80 24.99
CA ALA A 49 -29.13 23.52 24.72
C ALA A 49 -29.59 23.42 23.26
N GLY A 50 -30.26 24.46 22.73
CA GLY A 50 -30.72 24.52 21.34
C GLY A 50 -29.57 24.56 20.33
N SER A 51 -28.44 25.19 20.68
CA SER A 51 -27.26 25.27 19.81
C SER A 51 -26.49 23.95 19.72
N LEU A 52 -26.40 23.17 20.81
CA LEU A 52 -25.59 21.95 20.85
C LEU A 52 -26.40 20.65 20.63
N TRP A 53 -27.72 20.67 20.85
CA TRP A 53 -28.63 19.55 20.66
C TRP A 53 -29.92 19.97 19.93
N PRO A 54 -29.84 20.44 18.67
CA PRO A 54 -30.99 20.98 17.95
C PRO A 54 -32.08 19.95 17.61
N THR A 55 -31.73 18.66 17.60
CA THR A 55 -32.65 17.55 17.28
C THR A 55 -33.33 16.93 18.50
N SER A 56 -32.97 17.37 19.71
CA SER A 56 -33.57 16.90 20.96
C SER A 56 -34.73 17.81 21.36
N GLY A 57 -35.79 17.23 21.93
CA GLY A 57 -36.86 18.05 22.55
C GLY A 57 -36.31 18.96 23.65
N GLU A 58 -36.96 20.09 23.91
CA GLU A 58 -36.43 21.16 24.77
C GLU A 58 -36.01 20.67 26.18
N GLU A 59 -36.83 19.84 26.83
CA GLU A 59 -36.51 19.25 28.13
C GLU A 59 -35.31 18.30 28.08
N GLN A 60 -35.20 17.51 27.00
CA GLN A 60 -34.12 16.56 26.79
C GLN A 60 -32.80 17.29 26.48
N ALA A 61 -32.82 18.35 25.69
CA ALA A 61 -31.66 19.18 25.41
C ALA A 61 -31.12 19.86 26.69
N ARG A 62 -32.02 20.36 27.56
CA ARG A 62 -31.63 20.90 28.88
C ARG A 62 -31.09 19.81 29.82
N ALA A 63 -31.61 18.58 29.75
CA ALA A 63 -31.06 17.45 30.50
C ALA A 63 -29.65 17.08 30.03
N SER A 64 -29.40 17.03 28.72
CA SER A 64 -28.08 16.80 28.15
C SER A 64 -27.07 17.90 28.52
N LEU A 65 -27.49 19.17 28.52
CA LEU A 65 -26.64 20.28 28.99
C LEU A 65 -26.23 20.12 30.46
N ARG A 66 -27.16 19.70 31.34
CA ARG A 66 -26.86 19.43 32.75
C ARG A 66 -25.85 18.28 32.92
N GLN A 67 -26.00 17.22 32.13
CA GLN A 67 -25.10 16.07 32.16
C GLN A 67 -23.69 16.44 31.69
N GLU A 68 -23.57 17.20 30.59
CA GLU A 68 -22.26 17.68 30.10
C GLU A 68 -21.56 18.60 31.11
N LEU A 69 -22.29 19.52 31.74
CA LEU A 69 -21.71 20.39 32.78
C LEU A 69 -21.24 19.61 34.00
N ALA A 70 -21.99 18.59 34.41
CA ALA A 70 -21.59 17.70 35.50
C ALA A 70 -20.33 16.91 35.15
N ALA A 71 -20.24 16.39 33.92
CA ALA A 71 -19.07 15.68 33.42
C ALA A 71 -17.83 16.59 33.37
N LEU A 72 -17.97 17.81 32.84
CA LEU A 72 -16.89 18.80 32.79
C LEU A 72 -16.38 19.18 34.17
N ARG A 73 -17.27 19.45 35.13
CA ARG A 73 -16.90 19.73 36.52
C ARG A 73 -16.17 18.57 37.18
N LYS A 74 -16.59 17.32 36.89
CA LYS A 74 -15.92 16.12 37.38
C LYS A 74 -14.49 16.02 36.85
N THR A 75 -14.30 16.16 35.53
CA THR A 75 -12.97 16.11 34.89
C THR A 75 -12.04 17.20 35.43
N LEU A 76 -12.54 18.43 35.60
CA LEU A 76 -11.74 19.53 36.16
C LEU A 76 -11.38 19.28 37.63
N LYS A 77 -12.29 18.72 38.43
CA LYS A 77 -12.05 18.38 39.83
C LYS A 77 -11.03 17.24 39.99
N GLU A 78 -11.06 16.23 39.13
CA GLU A 78 -10.09 15.12 39.11
C GLU A 78 -8.66 15.62 38.85
N ASP A 79 -8.51 16.64 38.00
CA ASP A 79 -7.22 17.29 37.73
C ASP A 79 -6.90 18.47 38.70
N GLY A 80 -7.65 18.59 39.81
CA GLY A 80 -7.38 19.57 40.87
C GLY A 80 -7.63 21.04 40.47
N CYS A 81 -8.39 21.27 39.39
CA CYS A 81 -8.69 22.60 38.88
C CYS A 81 -9.99 23.18 39.49
N PRO A 82 -10.06 24.50 39.75
CA PRO A 82 -11.28 25.16 40.23
C PRO A 82 -12.40 25.13 39.19
N ASP A 83 -13.67 25.18 39.64
CA ASP A 83 -14.85 25.23 38.75
C ASP A 83 -14.95 26.59 38.04
N PRO A 84 -14.80 26.63 36.70
CA PRO A 84 -14.82 27.89 35.94
C PRO A 84 -16.24 28.36 35.60
N PHE A 85 -17.29 27.58 35.93
CA PHE A 85 -18.66 27.87 35.53
C PHE A 85 -19.44 28.58 36.64
N GLU A 86 -19.92 29.79 36.37
CA GLU A 86 -20.82 30.54 37.26
C GLU A 86 -22.25 30.52 36.71
N THR A 87 -23.24 30.42 37.61
CA THR A 87 -24.67 30.37 37.24
C THR A 87 -25.41 31.47 37.98
N HIS A 88 -26.08 32.37 37.25
CA HIS A 88 -26.87 33.46 37.82
C HIS A 88 -28.19 33.61 37.06
N GLN A 89 -29.34 33.65 37.76
CA GLN A 89 -30.68 33.87 37.17
C GLN A 89 -31.00 33.10 35.86
N GLY A 90 -30.52 31.86 35.72
CA GLY A 90 -30.78 31.02 34.53
C GLY A 90 -29.75 31.14 33.40
N THR A 91 -28.75 32.02 33.51
CA THR A 91 -27.62 32.11 32.58
C THR A 91 -26.39 31.37 33.11
N LEU A 92 -25.50 31.01 32.18
CA LEU A 92 -24.22 30.35 32.44
C LEU A 92 -23.08 31.22 31.90
N THR A 93 -22.05 31.46 32.71
CA THR A 93 -20.88 32.28 32.39
C THR A 93 -19.57 31.55 32.72
N LEU A 94 -18.47 31.95 32.05
CA LEU A 94 -17.12 31.57 32.45
C LEU A 94 -16.49 32.64 33.33
N ARG A 95 -16.01 32.23 34.50
CA ARG A 95 -15.35 33.07 35.50
C ARG A 95 -14.00 33.60 35.03
N HIS A 96 -13.92 34.91 34.81
CA HIS A 96 -12.71 35.57 34.32
C HIS A 96 -11.52 35.52 35.30
N ASP A 97 -11.76 35.32 36.59
CA ASP A 97 -10.68 35.16 37.60
C ASP A 97 -10.07 33.74 37.62
N THR A 98 -10.79 32.78 37.03
CA THR A 98 -10.49 31.34 37.13
C THR A 98 -9.88 30.80 35.84
N ILE A 99 -10.41 31.21 34.68
CA ILE A 99 -9.98 30.76 33.35
C ILE A 99 -9.57 31.94 32.46
N ALA A 100 -8.33 31.91 31.98
CA ALA A 100 -7.85 32.81 30.94
C ALA A 100 -8.28 32.26 29.57
N VAL A 101 -8.84 33.12 28.72
CA VAL A 101 -9.27 32.75 27.36
C VAL A 101 -8.54 33.65 26.37
N ASP A 102 -7.83 33.04 25.43
CA ASP A 102 -7.04 33.76 24.42
C ASP A 102 -7.88 34.64 23.50
N SER A 103 -9.10 34.25 23.15
CA SER A 103 -9.99 35.08 22.33
C SER A 103 -10.43 36.37 23.01
N ARG A 104 -10.57 36.36 24.34
CA ARG A 104 -10.87 37.57 25.14
C ARG A 104 -9.66 38.48 25.28
N GLU A 105 -8.49 37.89 25.52
CA GLU A 105 -7.21 38.60 25.50
C GLU A 105 -6.96 39.26 24.14
N PHE A 106 -7.34 38.58 23.06
CA PHE A 106 -7.32 39.12 21.70
C PHE A 106 -8.31 40.28 21.51
N ASP A 107 -9.58 40.15 21.92
CA ASP A 107 -10.56 41.25 21.83
C ASP A 107 -10.08 42.49 22.60
N ASP A 108 -9.52 42.31 23.81
CA ASP A 108 -8.96 43.40 24.63
C ASP A 108 -7.79 44.12 23.93
N ILE A 109 -6.89 43.36 23.28
CA ILE A 109 -5.75 43.91 22.55
C ILE A 109 -6.19 44.61 21.27
N ALA A 110 -7.10 44.01 20.51
CA ALA A 110 -7.60 44.59 19.26
C ALA A 110 -8.34 45.91 19.49
N LEU A 111 -9.01 46.07 20.64
CA LEU A 111 -9.81 47.24 20.98
C LEU A 111 -9.08 48.31 21.82
N CYS A 112 -7.86 48.05 22.30
CA CYS A 112 -7.16 48.97 23.22
C CYS A 112 -6.60 50.24 22.54
N GLY A 113 -6.51 50.27 21.21
CA GLY A 113 -5.99 51.40 20.43
C GLY A 113 -4.48 51.65 20.57
N ASP A 114 -3.76 50.81 21.31
CA ASP A 114 -2.30 50.88 21.48
C ASP A 114 -1.60 50.06 20.39
N VAL A 115 -0.92 50.74 19.47
CA VAL A 115 -0.24 50.16 18.31
C VAL A 115 0.76 49.06 18.72
N GLU A 116 1.53 49.26 19.79
CA GLU A 116 2.55 48.29 20.21
C GLU A 116 1.92 47.03 20.81
N ARG A 117 0.75 47.16 21.45
CA ARG A 117 -0.04 45.99 21.88
C ARG A 117 -0.66 45.28 20.69
N ILE A 118 -1.23 46.00 19.74
CA ILE A 118 -1.87 45.42 18.54
C ILE A 118 -0.84 44.65 17.68
N ARG A 119 0.43 45.09 17.62
CA ARG A 119 1.52 44.33 16.96
C ARG A 119 1.70 42.90 17.47
N SER A 120 1.25 42.60 18.69
CA SER A 120 1.34 41.26 19.27
C SER A 120 0.24 40.30 18.79
N ILE A 121 -0.81 40.80 18.11
CA ILE A 121 -1.94 40.00 17.61
C ILE A 121 -1.50 38.74 16.84
N PRO A 122 -0.53 38.77 15.91
CA PRO A 122 -0.12 37.57 15.17
C PRO A 122 0.50 36.47 16.05
N GLN A 123 0.89 36.77 17.30
CA GLN A 123 1.39 35.77 18.26
C GLN A 123 0.26 35.05 19.00
N ILE A 124 -0.91 35.70 19.10
CA ILE A 124 -2.10 35.24 19.81
C ILE A 124 -3.09 34.60 18.82
N TYR A 125 -3.32 35.25 17.68
CA TYR A 125 -4.13 34.73 16.57
C TYR A 125 -3.31 33.75 15.72
N ARG A 126 -3.30 32.47 16.11
CA ARG A 126 -2.46 31.42 15.48
C ARG A 126 -3.16 30.65 14.35
N GLY A 127 -4.43 30.95 14.11
CA GLY A 127 -5.29 30.28 13.15
C GLY A 127 -6.76 30.54 13.45
N GLU A 128 -7.64 30.00 12.62
CA GLU A 128 -9.09 30.18 12.77
C GLU A 128 -9.59 29.78 14.17
N PHE A 129 -10.62 30.49 14.64
CA PHE A 129 -11.26 30.19 15.91
C PHE A 129 -11.83 28.76 15.94
N ALA A 130 -11.43 27.98 16.94
CA ALA A 130 -11.71 26.57 17.13
C ALA A 130 -11.42 25.73 15.88
N ALA A 131 -10.19 25.81 15.35
CA ALA A 131 -9.76 25.09 14.15
C ALA A 131 -9.94 23.56 14.33
N GLY A 132 -10.62 22.93 13.36
CA GLY A 132 -10.93 21.50 13.35
C GLY A 132 -12.10 21.07 14.26
N LEU A 133 -12.77 22.00 14.95
CA LEU A 133 -13.96 21.70 15.75
C LEU A 133 -15.20 21.63 14.86
N SER A 134 -15.80 20.43 14.75
CA SER A 134 -17.10 20.24 14.09
C SER A 134 -17.99 19.30 14.91
N ILE A 135 -19.26 19.68 15.03
CA ILE A 135 -20.33 18.88 15.64
C ILE A 135 -21.54 18.86 14.70
N ARG A 136 -22.35 17.79 14.75
CA ARG A 136 -23.59 17.66 13.97
C ARG A 136 -24.71 18.56 14.53
N SER A 137 -24.55 19.87 14.38
CA SER A 137 -25.53 20.89 14.73
C SER A 137 -25.42 22.07 13.77
N ALA A 138 -26.45 22.28 12.95
CA ALA A 138 -26.50 23.40 12.01
C ALA A 138 -26.48 24.78 12.71
N PRO A 139 -27.23 25.01 13.81
CA PRO A 139 -27.14 26.28 14.55
C PRO A 139 -25.73 26.59 15.07
N PHE A 140 -25.01 25.58 15.58
CA PHE A 140 -23.63 25.77 16.03
C PHE A 140 -22.67 26.02 14.86
N ALA A 141 -22.82 25.31 13.75
CA ALA A 141 -21.97 25.50 12.57
C ALA A 141 -22.12 26.91 12.00
N GLY A 142 -23.35 27.43 11.91
CA GLY A 142 -23.62 28.80 11.47
C GLY A 142 -23.02 29.84 12.42
N TRP A 143 -23.21 29.67 13.74
CA TRP A 143 -22.60 30.55 14.74
C TRP A 143 -21.07 30.53 14.68
N LEU A 144 -20.45 29.35 14.58
CA LEU A 144 -19.00 29.20 14.56
C LEU A 144 -18.37 29.89 13.34
N GLN A 145 -19.02 29.80 12.17
CA GLN A 145 -18.58 30.49 10.97
C GLN A 145 -18.67 32.01 11.11
N ALA A 146 -19.80 32.52 11.61
CA ALA A 146 -19.98 33.96 11.86
C ALA A 146 -18.97 34.51 12.87
N GLU A 147 -18.63 33.74 13.91
CA GLU A 147 -17.65 34.15 14.91
C GLU A 147 -16.21 34.12 14.37
N ARG A 148 -15.88 33.17 13.48
CA ARG A 148 -14.59 33.16 12.77
C ARG A 148 -14.42 34.39 11.90
N GLU A 149 -15.46 34.75 11.15
CA GLU A 149 -15.48 35.96 10.33
C GLU A 149 -15.33 37.21 11.20
N ARG A 150 -16.13 37.37 12.26
CA ARG A 150 -16.02 38.50 13.21
C ARG A 150 -14.60 38.68 13.75
N LEU A 151 -13.97 37.59 14.23
CA LEU A 151 -12.64 37.65 14.84
C LEU A 151 -11.54 37.90 13.81
N CYS A 152 -11.68 37.35 12.60
CA CYS A 152 -10.77 37.63 11.49
C CYS A 152 -10.85 39.11 11.08
N ASP A 153 -12.06 39.63 10.89
CA ASP A 153 -12.30 41.04 10.54
C ASP A 153 -11.74 41.98 11.61
N LEU A 154 -11.95 41.66 12.89
CA LEU A 154 -11.40 42.45 13.99
C LEU A 154 -9.86 42.41 14.02
N ALA A 155 -9.24 41.26 13.75
CA ALA A 155 -7.79 41.11 13.72
C ALA A 155 -7.19 41.91 12.56
N VAL A 156 -7.80 41.79 11.38
CA VAL A 156 -7.40 42.51 10.16
C VAL A 156 -7.54 44.01 10.39
N SER A 157 -8.69 44.49 10.86
CA SER A 157 -8.92 45.92 11.09
C SER A 157 -7.96 46.54 12.12
N ALA A 158 -7.65 45.81 13.21
CA ALA A 158 -6.67 46.26 14.18
C ALA A 158 -5.25 46.32 13.56
N LEU A 159 -4.86 45.29 12.80
CA LEU A 159 -3.57 45.26 12.12
C LEU A 159 -3.47 46.26 10.95
N GLU A 160 -4.57 46.63 10.30
CA GLU A 160 -4.60 47.73 9.33
C GLU A 160 -4.21 49.06 9.97
N THR A 161 -4.64 49.30 11.23
CA THR A 161 -4.23 50.48 12.00
C THR A 161 -2.72 50.49 12.25
N VAL A 162 -2.14 49.32 12.53
CA VAL A 162 -0.68 49.16 12.68
C VAL A 162 0.02 49.31 11.33
N LEU A 163 -0.55 48.78 10.24
CA LEU A 163 0.01 48.88 8.90
C LEU A 163 0.07 50.34 8.45
N ALA A 164 -1.00 51.11 8.67
CA ALA A 164 -1.03 52.54 8.38
C ALA A 164 0.00 53.31 9.22
N TYR A 165 0.11 53.01 10.53
CA TYR A 165 1.13 53.60 11.39
C TYR A 165 2.56 53.26 10.93
N ASP A 166 2.80 52.01 10.54
CA ASP A 166 4.09 51.53 10.02
C ASP A 166 4.44 52.17 8.68
N GLU A 167 3.46 52.37 7.80
CA GLU A 167 3.66 53.03 6.51
C GLU A 167 4.03 54.52 6.67
N GLU A 168 3.51 55.19 7.71
CA GLU A 168 3.83 56.60 7.99
C GLU A 168 5.13 56.81 8.79
N HIS A 169 5.48 55.90 9.72
CA HIS A 169 6.55 56.13 10.71
C HIS A 169 7.61 55.00 10.80
N GLY A 170 7.41 53.87 10.14
CA GLY A 170 8.19 52.64 10.33
C GLY A 170 9.21 52.34 9.23
N GLU A 171 10.19 51.49 9.55
CA GLU A 171 11.09 50.93 8.54
C GLU A 171 10.34 49.95 7.61
N PRO A 172 10.74 49.81 6.33
CA PRO A 172 10.10 48.90 5.38
C PRO A 172 9.98 47.44 5.83
N SER A 173 10.88 46.99 6.70
CA SER A 173 10.87 45.65 7.29
C SER A 173 9.68 45.44 8.25
N ALA A 174 9.30 46.47 9.00
CA ALA A 174 8.16 46.44 9.92
C ALA A 174 6.83 46.43 9.14
N VAL A 175 6.69 47.31 8.14
CA VAL A 175 5.53 47.35 7.23
C VAL A 175 5.32 45.99 6.55
N LEU A 176 6.40 45.39 6.03
CA LEU A 176 6.32 44.07 5.37
C LEU A 176 5.85 42.97 6.33
N LYS A 177 6.31 43.00 7.58
CA LYS A 177 5.92 42.01 8.60
C LYS A 177 4.44 42.15 8.97
N THR A 178 3.96 43.37 9.17
CA THR A 178 2.55 43.65 9.46
C THR A 178 1.66 43.27 8.26
N ALA A 179 2.07 43.63 7.05
CA ALA A 179 1.37 43.27 5.81
C ALA A 179 1.28 41.74 5.60
N GLN A 180 2.37 41.00 5.84
CA GLN A 180 2.37 39.53 5.74
C GLN A 180 1.45 38.87 6.77
N ALA A 181 1.35 39.44 7.97
CA ALA A 181 0.42 38.95 8.98
C ALA A 181 -1.04 39.10 8.52
N ILE A 182 -1.41 40.26 7.96
CA ILE A 182 -2.75 40.49 7.38
C ILE A 182 -3.00 39.54 6.21
N ILE A 183 -2.07 39.39 5.27
CA ILE A 183 -2.21 38.50 4.10
C ILE A 183 -2.39 37.03 4.51
N THR A 184 -1.82 36.63 5.64
CA THR A 184 -2.00 35.27 6.17
C THR A 184 -3.42 35.04 6.69
N MET A 185 -4.06 36.06 7.25
CA MET A 185 -5.42 36.01 7.79
C MET A 185 -6.46 36.21 6.68
N ASP A 186 -6.30 37.25 5.88
CA ASP A 186 -7.10 37.53 4.68
C ASP A 186 -6.19 37.61 3.43
N PRO A 187 -6.06 36.50 2.69
CA PRO A 187 -5.24 36.46 1.47
C PRO A 187 -5.71 37.41 0.35
N ALA A 188 -6.98 37.86 0.37
CA ALA A 188 -7.54 38.76 -0.62
C ALA A 188 -7.37 40.25 -0.24
N HIS A 189 -6.75 40.55 0.91
CA HIS A 189 -6.64 41.90 1.45
C HIS A 189 -5.73 42.83 0.64
N GLU A 190 -6.29 43.53 -0.34
CA GLU A 190 -5.53 44.32 -1.31
C GLU A 190 -4.59 45.37 -0.69
N ALA A 191 -5.02 46.08 0.37
CA ALA A 191 -4.21 47.13 0.99
C ALA A 191 -2.92 46.58 1.62
N ALA A 192 -2.97 45.38 2.19
CA ALA A 192 -1.80 44.74 2.79
C ALA A 192 -0.81 44.28 1.71
N HIS A 193 -1.30 43.75 0.60
CA HIS A 193 -0.47 43.44 -0.56
C HIS A 193 0.20 44.67 -1.15
N ARG A 194 -0.49 45.82 -1.23
CA ARG A 194 0.14 47.09 -1.64
C ARG A 194 1.26 47.52 -0.70
N GLY A 195 1.04 47.45 0.62
CA GLY A 195 2.08 47.74 1.61
C GLY A 195 3.28 46.81 1.46
N ALA A 196 3.06 45.50 1.33
CA ALA A 196 4.12 44.52 1.10
C ALA A 196 4.89 44.79 -0.21
N MET A 197 4.21 45.14 -1.30
CA MET A 197 4.84 45.47 -2.58
C MET A 197 5.76 46.69 -2.48
N ARG A 198 5.30 47.77 -1.82
CA ARG A 198 6.11 48.98 -1.60
C ARG A 198 7.31 48.69 -0.70
N SER A 199 7.11 47.95 0.38
CA SER A 199 8.19 47.58 1.30
C SER A 199 9.24 46.68 0.65
N LEU A 200 8.83 45.62 -0.07
CA LEU A 200 9.75 44.74 -0.79
C LEU A 200 10.57 45.52 -1.82
N HIS A 201 9.95 46.45 -2.53
CA HIS A 201 10.66 47.31 -3.47
C HIS A 201 11.69 48.21 -2.79
N SER A 202 11.32 48.88 -1.70
CA SER A 202 12.25 49.73 -0.94
C SER A 202 13.42 48.94 -0.31
N LEU A 203 13.23 47.64 -0.06
CA LEU A 203 14.28 46.71 0.37
C LEU A 203 15.11 46.13 -0.80
N GLY A 204 14.91 46.61 -2.03
CA GLY A 204 15.64 46.15 -3.23
C GLY A 204 15.14 44.82 -3.81
N ARG A 205 14.03 44.27 -3.32
CA ARG A 205 13.44 42.98 -3.73
C ARG A 205 12.29 43.19 -4.72
N SER A 206 12.55 43.95 -5.78
CA SER A 206 11.54 44.35 -6.79
C SER A 206 10.87 43.18 -7.51
N ALA A 207 11.61 42.10 -7.80
CA ALA A 207 11.06 40.90 -8.42
C ALA A 207 10.00 40.24 -7.52
N GLU A 208 10.26 40.19 -6.21
CA GLU A 208 9.31 39.64 -5.24
C GLU A 208 8.08 40.55 -5.09
N ALA A 209 8.26 41.87 -5.15
CA ALA A 209 7.13 42.80 -5.17
C ALA A 209 6.21 42.58 -6.39
N LEU A 210 6.77 42.30 -7.58
CA LEU A 210 5.97 41.96 -8.77
C LEU A 210 5.30 40.59 -8.65
N MET A 211 5.94 39.61 -8.01
CA MET A 211 5.32 38.32 -7.72
C MET A 211 4.16 38.44 -6.73
N GLN A 212 4.25 39.34 -5.73
CA GLN A 212 3.14 39.58 -4.81
C GLN A 212 1.90 40.13 -5.53
N PHE A 213 2.06 41.02 -6.52
CA PHE A 213 0.96 41.48 -7.35
C PHE A 213 0.27 40.33 -8.10
N ASN A 214 1.05 39.46 -8.75
CA ASN A 214 0.51 38.33 -9.50
C ASN A 214 -0.24 37.35 -8.58
N ARG A 215 0.27 37.15 -7.35
CA ARG A 215 -0.39 36.33 -6.33
C ARG A 215 -1.74 36.92 -5.93
N LEU A 216 -1.80 38.22 -5.67
CA LEU A 216 -3.06 38.90 -5.35
C LEU A 216 -4.06 38.80 -6.52
N ALA A 217 -3.62 39.08 -7.75
CA ALA A 217 -4.47 39.04 -8.93
C ALA A 217 -5.11 37.66 -9.14
N HIS A 218 -4.35 36.59 -8.90
CA HIS A 218 -4.86 35.23 -8.98
C HIS A 218 -5.90 34.93 -7.89
N ILE A 219 -5.65 35.37 -6.66
CA ILE A 219 -6.56 35.13 -5.52
C ILE A 219 -7.89 35.87 -5.72
N LEU A 220 -7.86 37.14 -6.14
CA LEU A 220 -9.07 37.93 -6.40
C LEU A 220 -9.90 37.32 -7.53
N GLN A 221 -9.25 36.83 -8.59
CA GLN A 221 -9.93 36.18 -9.70
C GLN A 221 -10.63 34.88 -9.25
N GLN A 222 -9.98 34.06 -8.41
CA GLN A 222 -10.57 32.79 -7.96
C GLN A 222 -11.67 32.97 -6.91
N LYS A 223 -11.49 33.88 -5.94
CA LYS A 223 -12.40 34.00 -4.78
C LYS A 223 -13.53 35.00 -4.99
N LEU A 224 -13.27 36.08 -5.73
CA LEU A 224 -14.20 37.20 -5.88
C LEU A 224 -14.61 37.45 -7.35
N ASN A 225 -14.05 36.70 -8.31
CA ASN A 225 -14.23 36.93 -9.75
C ASN A 225 -13.96 38.39 -10.16
N ALA A 226 -13.01 39.03 -9.49
CA ALA A 226 -12.64 40.43 -9.70
C ALA A 226 -11.13 40.57 -9.94
N GLY A 227 -10.73 41.60 -10.69
CA GLY A 227 -9.33 41.97 -10.88
C GLY A 227 -8.83 42.96 -9.81
N PRO A 228 -7.50 43.16 -9.68
CA PRO A 228 -6.93 44.11 -8.72
C PRO A 228 -7.46 45.53 -8.91
N SER A 229 -7.67 46.25 -7.81
CA SER A 229 -8.12 47.64 -7.84
C SER A 229 -7.14 48.59 -8.57
N PRO A 230 -7.63 49.74 -9.09
CA PRO A 230 -6.80 50.72 -9.80
C PRO A 230 -5.57 51.18 -9.00
N ASP A 231 -5.71 51.36 -7.69
CA ASP A 231 -4.61 51.77 -6.80
C ASP A 231 -3.51 50.69 -6.71
N THR A 232 -3.91 49.41 -6.70
CA THR A 232 -2.97 48.27 -6.71
C THR A 232 -2.27 48.15 -8.06
N VAL A 233 -3.00 48.35 -9.16
CA VAL A 233 -2.44 48.37 -10.52
C VAL A 233 -1.46 49.53 -10.71
N GLU A 234 -1.72 50.69 -10.11
CA GLU A 234 -0.83 51.85 -10.19
C GLU A 234 0.51 51.61 -9.47
N VAL A 235 0.50 51.01 -8.28
CA VAL A 235 1.74 50.59 -7.58
C VAL A 235 2.52 49.61 -8.46
N TYR A 236 1.86 48.61 -9.05
CA TYR A 236 2.51 47.69 -10.00
C TYR A 236 3.12 48.41 -11.21
N ARG A 237 2.40 49.39 -11.77
CA ARG A 237 2.85 50.17 -12.92
C ARG A 237 4.11 50.98 -12.61
N GLN A 238 4.17 51.61 -11.42
CA GLN A 238 5.32 52.37 -10.94
C GLN A 238 6.54 51.47 -10.71
N LEU A 239 6.36 50.31 -10.08
CA LEU A 239 7.43 49.32 -9.87
C LEU A 239 8.04 48.86 -11.19
N ARG A 240 7.21 48.59 -12.19
CA ARG A 240 7.64 48.14 -13.52
C ARG A 240 8.34 49.23 -14.32
N GLN A 241 7.93 50.50 -14.15
CA GLN A 241 8.62 51.64 -14.77
C GLN A 241 9.99 51.90 -14.15
N HIS A 242 10.13 51.73 -12.82
CA HIS A 242 11.41 51.87 -12.13
C HIS A 242 12.41 50.77 -12.53
N GLU A 243 11.93 49.53 -12.73
CA GLU A 243 12.72 48.42 -13.27
C GLU A 243 13.14 48.67 -14.73
N ARG A 244 12.24 49.22 -15.57
CA ARG A 244 12.59 49.66 -16.93
C ARG A 244 13.59 50.82 -16.95
N ALA A 245 13.56 51.74 -15.99
CA ALA A 245 14.50 52.86 -15.89
C ALA A 245 15.89 52.42 -15.39
N THR A 246 15.95 51.48 -14.45
CA THR A 246 17.23 50.86 -14.01
C THR A 246 17.85 50.00 -15.11
N VAL A 247 17.04 49.38 -15.97
CA VAL A 247 17.51 48.66 -17.17
C VAL A 247 17.88 49.64 -18.31
N ALA A 248 17.20 50.78 -18.43
CA ALA A 248 17.48 51.80 -19.46
C ALA A 248 18.74 52.64 -19.20
N CYS A 249 19.16 52.82 -17.94
CA CYS A 249 20.36 53.61 -17.59
C CYS A 249 21.69 52.95 -18.03
N ASN A 250 21.68 51.68 -18.45
CA ASN A 250 22.88 50.99 -18.93
C ASN A 250 23.03 50.90 -20.46
N SER A 251 22.19 51.60 -21.24
CA SER A 251 22.21 51.42 -22.70
C SER A 251 21.87 52.67 -23.50
N HIS A 252 22.60 53.79 -23.34
CA HIS A 252 22.50 54.93 -24.25
C HIS A 252 23.86 55.43 -24.75
N LYS A 253 24.25 54.93 -25.94
CA LYS A 253 24.78 55.71 -27.06
C LYS A 253 24.77 54.83 -28.31
N ILE A 254 23.67 54.88 -29.06
CA ILE A 254 23.58 54.33 -30.43
C ILE A 254 23.95 55.46 -31.40
N ALA A 255 24.96 55.20 -32.23
CA ALA A 255 25.15 55.84 -33.51
C ALA A 255 25.06 54.76 -34.60
N ALA A 256 24.57 55.17 -35.77
CA ALA A 256 24.01 54.32 -36.81
C ALA A 256 24.95 53.28 -37.44
N GLY A 257 24.46 52.03 -37.54
CA GLY A 257 24.48 51.20 -38.76
C GLY A 257 25.58 50.15 -38.93
N VAL A 258 25.24 48.85 -38.81
CA VAL A 258 25.72 47.71 -39.63
C VAL A 258 24.70 46.56 -39.53
N TYR A 259 24.16 46.04 -40.65
CA TYR A 259 23.40 44.77 -40.63
C TYR A 259 24.38 43.59 -40.59
N GLY A 260 24.21 42.66 -39.63
CA GLY A 260 25.03 41.46 -39.51
C GLY A 260 24.90 40.50 -40.70
N THR A 261 25.98 39.77 -41.00
CA THR A 261 26.03 38.74 -42.04
C THR A 261 25.05 37.59 -41.76
N PRO A 262 24.31 37.09 -42.77
CA PRO A 262 23.38 35.98 -42.58
C PRO A 262 24.11 34.67 -42.23
N GLU A 263 23.67 33.99 -41.17
CA GLU A 263 24.21 32.69 -40.73
C GLU A 263 23.19 31.56 -40.97
N ARG A 264 23.67 30.39 -41.40
CA ARG A 264 22.87 29.15 -41.46
C ARG A 264 22.87 28.47 -40.11
N ARG A 265 21.69 28.22 -39.54
CA ARG A 265 21.53 27.55 -38.24
C ARG A 265 20.39 26.53 -38.28
N ILE A 266 20.53 25.46 -37.51
CA ILE A 266 19.43 24.54 -37.23
C ILE A 266 18.62 25.13 -36.08
N VAL A 267 17.34 25.39 -36.32
CA VAL A 267 16.42 25.95 -35.32
C VAL A 267 15.10 25.20 -35.34
N THR A 268 14.34 25.30 -34.26
CA THR A 268 12.95 24.81 -34.20
C THR A 268 12.00 26.00 -34.13
N VAL A 269 11.05 26.06 -35.06
CA VAL A 269 10.01 27.09 -35.10
C VAL A 269 8.68 26.45 -34.70
N ALA A 270 7.99 27.07 -33.74
CA ALA A 270 6.66 26.68 -33.30
C ALA A 270 5.66 27.81 -33.62
N ALA A 271 4.54 27.46 -34.22
CA ALA A 271 3.43 28.35 -34.52
C ALA A 271 2.22 27.94 -33.67
N PHE A 272 1.86 28.78 -32.71
CA PHE A 272 0.73 28.60 -31.81
C PHE A 272 -0.46 29.38 -32.33
N GLY A 273 -1.65 28.81 -32.27
CA GLY A 273 -2.86 29.59 -32.46
C GLY A 273 -4.10 28.93 -31.95
N ILE A 274 -5.23 29.47 -32.39
CA ILE A 274 -6.51 29.20 -31.77
C ILE A 274 -7.24 28.08 -32.53
N SER A 275 -7.84 27.16 -31.78
CA SER A 275 -8.82 26.19 -32.26
C SER A 275 -10.10 26.26 -31.42
N ALA A 276 -11.24 26.39 -32.10
CA ALA A 276 -12.55 26.39 -31.49
C ALA A 276 -13.17 24.99 -31.55
N ARG A 277 -13.46 24.40 -30.39
CA ARG A 277 -14.28 23.19 -30.28
C ARG A 277 -15.49 23.52 -29.40
N THR A 278 -16.49 24.18 -29.98
CA THR A 278 -17.80 24.32 -29.32
C THR A 278 -18.51 22.96 -29.35
N ALA A 279 -19.30 22.63 -28.32
CA ALA A 279 -20.14 21.43 -28.29
C ALA A 279 -21.12 21.33 -29.50
N ALA A 280 -21.30 22.45 -30.24
CA ALA A 280 -22.15 22.58 -31.42
C ALA A 280 -21.37 22.70 -32.76
N SER A 281 -20.04 22.58 -32.79
CA SER A 281 -19.21 22.71 -34.02
C SER A 281 -19.36 24.02 -34.80
N GLN A 282 -19.67 25.14 -34.13
CA GLN A 282 -19.64 26.48 -34.74
C GLN A 282 -18.22 27.06 -34.74
N ARG A 283 -17.80 27.64 -35.87
CA ARG A 283 -16.52 28.37 -36.01
C ARG A 283 -16.64 29.76 -35.37
N LEU A 284 -15.62 30.17 -34.61
CA LEU A 284 -15.49 31.54 -34.10
C LEU A 284 -15.42 32.53 -35.25
N ASP A 285 -15.98 33.73 -35.07
CA ASP A 285 -15.88 34.80 -36.04
C ASP A 285 -14.55 35.57 -35.91
N ALA A 286 -14.33 36.54 -36.80
CA ALA A 286 -13.08 37.30 -36.85
C ALA A 286 -12.91 38.26 -35.66
N GLU A 287 -14.00 38.67 -35.01
CA GLU A 287 -13.98 39.59 -33.87
C GLU A 287 -13.59 38.83 -32.60
N ASP A 288 -14.20 37.66 -32.36
CA ASP A 288 -13.84 36.73 -31.29
C ASP A 288 -12.36 36.29 -31.34
N ILE A 289 -11.86 35.98 -32.54
CA ILE A 289 -10.45 35.59 -32.71
C ILE A 289 -9.53 36.77 -32.37
N SER A 290 -9.89 37.99 -32.78
CA SER A 290 -9.09 39.20 -32.54
C SER A 290 -8.98 39.53 -31.05
N GLU A 291 -10.06 39.36 -30.28
CA GLU A 291 -10.05 39.58 -28.82
C GLU A 291 -9.17 38.57 -28.07
N LEU A 292 -9.00 37.36 -28.61
CA LEU A 292 -8.21 36.29 -28.01
C LEU A 292 -6.71 36.33 -28.38
N VAL A 293 -6.30 37.09 -29.40
CA VAL A 293 -4.89 37.13 -29.83
C VAL A 293 -3.98 37.69 -28.73
N GLU A 294 -4.36 38.80 -28.09
CA GLU A 294 -3.54 39.46 -27.07
C GLU A 294 -3.43 38.62 -25.77
N PRO A 295 -4.53 38.03 -25.23
CA PRO A 295 -4.47 37.03 -24.17
C PRO A 295 -3.63 35.80 -24.55
N MET A 296 -3.80 35.27 -25.77
CA MET A 296 -3.03 34.12 -26.25
C MET A 296 -1.54 34.45 -26.33
N GLU A 297 -1.15 35.63 -26.82
CA GLU A 297 0.25 36.04 -26.89
C GLU A 297 0.87 36.19 -25.49
N ALA A 298 0.15 36.80 -24.55
CA ALA A 298 0.59 36.91 -23.16
C ALA A 298 0.76 35.52 -22.52
N PHE A 299 -0.18 34.62 -22.80
CA PHE A 299 -0.18 33.24 -22.30
C PHE A 299 0.96 32.39 -22.91
N CYS A 300 1.20 32.53 -24.21
CA CYS A 300 2.31 31.90 -24.91
C CYS A 300 3.66 32.41 -24.39
N ARG A 301 3.78 33.71 -24.06
CA ARG A 301 5.04 34.33 -23.64
C ARG A 301 5.63 33.69 -22.38
N ASP A 302 4.81 33.44 -21.37
CA ASP A 302 5.26 32.82 -20.11
C ASP A 302 5.68 31.35 -20.34
N ALA A 303 4.82 30.57 -21.01
CA ALA A 303 5.08 29.16 -21.27
C ALA A 303 6.32 28.96 -22.16
N ILE A 304 6.46 29.72 -23.25
CA ILE A 304 7.57 29.61 -24.20
C ILE A 304 8.89 30.04 -23.53
N ALA A 305 8.89 31.12 -22.74
CA ALA A 305 10.08 31.55 -22.01
C ALA A 305 10.54 30.52 -20.98
N ARG A 306 9.62 29.87 -20.26
CA ARG A 306 9.93 28.80 -19.29
C ARG A 306 10.62 27.60 -19.92
N PHE A 307 10.29 27.27 -21.17
CA PHE A 307 10.96 26.22 -21.93
C PHE A 307 12.15 26.72 -22.75
N GLY A 308 12.61 27.95 -22.54
CA GLY A 308 13.81 28.49 -23.19
C GLY A 308 13.62 28.86 -24.65
N GLY A 309 12.38 29.06 -25.10
CA GLY A 309 12.06 29.61 -26.42
C GLY A 309 11.88 31.12 -26.38
N GLN A 310 11.93 31.76 -27.55
CA GLN A 310 11.72 33.19 -27.71
C GLN A 310 10.61 33.45 -28.72
N ILE A 311 9.66 34.32 -28.36
CA ILE A 311 8.65 34.82 -29.30
C ILE A 311 9.33 35.76 -30.30
N ILE A 312 9.11 35.49 -31.58
CA ILE A 312 9.72 36.24 -32.70
C ILE A 312 8.71 37.13 -33.43
N GLY A 313 7.42 37.01 -33.11
CA GLY A 313 6.34 37.84 -33.62
C GLY A 313 5.04 37.07 -33.82
N CYS A 314 4.01 37.76 -34.30
CA CYS A 314 2.73 37.18 -34.67
C CYS A 314 2.51 37.33 -36.18
N VAL A 315 2.00 36.28 -36.83
CA VAL A 315 1.60 36.30 -38.25
C VAL A 315 0.13 35.90 -38.31
N ALA A 316 -0.72 36.82 -38.75
CA ALA A 316 -2.18 36.68 -38.67
C ALA A 316 -2.64 36.36 -37.22
N ASP A 317 -3.37 35.27 -37.02
CA ASP A 317 -3.89 34.78 -35.74
C ASP A 317 -2.91 33.84 -35.00
N ARG A 318 -1.64 33.77 -35.42
CA ARG A 318 -0.65 32.81 -34.90
C ARG A 318 0.55 33.48 -34.24
N CYS A 319 0.84 33.09 -33.01
CA CYS A 319 2.05 33.48 -32.29
C CYS A 319 3.21 32.56 -32.69
N LEU A 320 4.33 33.14 -33.16
CA LEU A 320 5.51 32.40 -33.59
C LEU A 320 6.61 32.48 -32.53
N ALA A 321 7.23 31.34 -32.26
CA ALA A 321 8.42 31.25 -31.43
C ALA A 321 9.52 30.41 -32.04
N VAL A 322 10.75 30.74 -31.67
CA VAL A 322 11.97 30.03 -32.05
C VAL A 322 12.64 29.43 -30.82
N PHE A 323 13.13 28.20 -30.98
CA PHE A 323 13.96 27.48 -30.02
C PHE A 323 15.30 27.18 -30.71
N GLY A 324 16.41 27.38 -29.99
CA GLY A 324 17.77 27.23 -30.52
C GLY A 324 18.47 28.52 -30.98
N HIS A 325 17.93 29.67 -30.60
CA HIS A 325 18.55 30.99 -30.79
C HIS A 325 18.43 31.80 -29.48
N PRO A 326 19.49 32.52 -29.03
CA PRO A 326 20.80 32.70 -29.66
C PRO A 326 21.75 31.49 -29.54
N SER A 327 21.48 30.57 -28.62
CA SER A 327 22.28 29.35 -28.40
C SER A 327 21.49 28.11 -28.80
N ALA A 328 22.09 27.25 -29.63
CA ALA A 328 21.49 25.98 -30.04
C ALA A 328 21.65 24.92 -28.93
N SER A 329 20.61 24.12 -28.72
CA SER A 329 20.58 22.99 -27.80
C SER A 329 20.03 21.75 -28.49
N GLU A 330 20.55 20.58 -28.15
CA GLU A 330 19.99 19.31 -28.65
C GLU A 330 18.55 19.04 -28.18
N LEU A 331 18.02 19.86 -27.25
CA LEU A 331 16.67 19.77 -26.69
C LEU A 331 15.68 20.77 -27.29
N ASP A 332 16.06 21.56 -28.28
CA ASP A 332 15.22 22.65 -28.80
C ASP A 332 13.90 22.15 -29.41
N ALA A 333 13.94 21.02 -30.12
CA ALA A 333 12.74 20.36 -30.66
C ALA A 333 11.81 19.87 -29.54
N GLU A 334 12.38 19.34 -28.46
CA GLU A 334 11.65 18.81 -27.32
C GLU A 334 11.02 19.91 -26.47
N ARG A 335 11.78 20.99 -26.21
CA ARG A 335 11.30 22.19 -25.52
C ARG A 335 10.11 22.83 -26.24
N ALA A 336 10.16 22.89 -27.58
CA ALA A 336 9.05 23.37 -28.39
C ALA A 336 7.79 22.49 -28.23
N VAL A 337 7.94 21.16 -28.23
CA VAL A 337 6.81 20.23 -28.05
C VAL A 337 6.25 20.31 -26.63
N LEU A 338 7.10 20.39 -25.60
CA LEU A 338 6.66 20.53 -24.20
C LEU A 338 5.92 21.85 -23.96
N ALA A 339 6.40 22.95 -24.56
CA ALA A 339 5.69 24.23 -24.52
C ALA A 339 4.30 24.12 -25.16
N ALA A 340 4.18 23.42 -26.30
CA ALA A 340 2.91 23.19 -26.97
C ALA A 340 1.96 22.28 -26.19
N VAL A 341 2.46 21.24 -25.53
CA VAL A 341 1.65 20.34 -24.70
C VAL A 341 1.16 21.04 -23.43
N ASP A 342 2.02 21.82 -22.77
CA ASP A 342 1.66 22.61 -21.58
C ASP A 342 0.63 23.72 -21.89
N LEU A 343 0.75 24.35 -23.06
CA LEU A 343 -0.23 25.36 -23.49
C LEU A 343 -1.57 24.72 -23.85
N ARG A 344 -1.55 23.48 -24.38
CA ARG A 344 -2.78 22.75 -24.74
C ARG A 344 -3.55 22.20 -23.55
N SER A 345 -2.89 21.90 -22.42
CA SER A 345 -3.58 21.43 -21.20
C SER A 345 -4.35 22.52 -20.46
N LYS A 346 -4.33 23.75 -20.98
CA LYS A 346 -4.97 24.92 -20.41
C LYS A 346 -5.94 25.53 -21.42
N TYR A 347 -7.01 26.16 -20.94
CA TYR A 347 -8.07 26.72 -21.77
C TYR A 347 -8.04 28.25 -21.75
N LEU A 348 -8.32 28.87 -22.90
CA LEU A 348 -8.66 30.29 -23.00
C LEU A 348 -10.19 30.43 -23.03
N TYR A 349 -10.73 31.48 -22.44
CA TYR A 349 -12.17 31.74 -22.41
C TYR A 349 -12.51 32.98 -23.22
N THR A 350 -13.57 32.91 -24.03
CA THR A 350 -14.14 34.09 -24.72
C THR A 350 -14.93 34.98 -23.75
N ALA A 351 -15.24 36.21 -24.15
CA ALA A 351 -16.18 37.09 -23.43
C ALA A 351 -17.58 36.45 -23.24
N THR A 352 -17.93 35.47 -24.07
CA THR A 352 -19.16 34.67 -24.03
C THR A 352 -19.02 33.34 -23.26
N ALA A 353 -17.94 33.16 -22.49
CA ALA A 353 -17.63 32.00 -21.66
C ALA A 353 -17.46 30.66 -22.42
N GLN A 354 -17.04 30.69 -23.68
CA GLN A 354 -16.72 29.49 -24.44
C GLN A 354 -15.27 29.04 -24.23
N GLU A 355 -15.04 27.73 -24.10
CA GLU A 355 -13.71 27.13 -23.97
C GLU A 355 -12.99 27.03 -25.31
N VAL A 356 -11.80 27.63 -25.38
CA VAL A 356 -10.97 27.71 -26.56
C VAL A 356 -9.63 27.01 -26.29
N GLN A 357 -9.23 26.12 -27.18
CA GLN A 357 -7.96 25.38 -27.08
C GLN A 357 -6.90 25.95 -28.01
N ILE A 358 -5.63 25.84 -27.60
CA ILE A 358 -4.50 26.22 -28.43
C ILE A 358 -4.08 25.02 -29.29
N CYS A 359 -3.97 25.24 -30.60
CA CYS A 359 -3.33 24.29 -31.52
C CYS A 359 -1.95 24.80 -31.95
N CYS A 360 -1.06 23.87 -32.28
CA CYS A 360 0.35 24.18 -32.56
C CYS A 360 0.90 23.37 -33.73
N GLY A 361 1.68 24.03 -34.59
CA GLY A 361 2.49 23.41 -35.62
C GLY A 361 3.97 23.65 -35.36
N ILE A 362 4.79 22.59 -35.34
CA ILE A 362 6.23 22.68 -35.02
C ILE A 362 7.05 22.10 -36.17
N ALA A 363 8.06 22.86 -36.61
CA ALA A 363 9.00 22.43 -37.64
C ALA A 363 10.45 22.73 -37.25
N SER A 364 11.31 21.73 -37.41
CA SER A 364 12.75 21.80 -37.15
C SER A 364 13.53 21.63 -38.45
N GLY A 365 14.57 22.43 -38.67
CA GLY A 365 15.45 22.32 -39.82
C GLY A 365 16.42 23.49 -39.95
N GLU A 366 17.07 23.61 -41.11
CA GLU A 366 18.01 24.68 -41.42
C GLU A 366 17.26 25.96 -41.82
N ALA A 367 17.61 27.10 -41.20
CA ALA A 367 17.15 28.43 -41.59
C ALA A 367 18.32 29.42 -41.65
N LEU A 368 18.19 30.42 -42.53
CA LEU A 368 19.09 31.55 -42.60
C LEU A 368 18.63 32.62 -41.62
N VAL A 369 19.46 32.96 -40.63
CA VAL A 369 19.15 33.90 -39.56
C VAL A 369 20.05 35.13 -39.68
N ARG A 370 19.46 36.33 -39.67
CA ARG A 370 20.19 37.62 -39.67
C ARG A 370 20.14 38.22 -38.26
N SER A 371 21.22 38.05 -37.49
CA SER A 371 21.34 38.57 -36.13
C SER A 371 21.45 40.10 -36.10
N GLY A 372 20.58 40.76 -35.32
CA GLY A 372 20.79 42.14 -34.86
C GLY A 372 21.54 42.18 -33.52
N GLU A 373 22.10 43.33 -33.16
CA GLU A 373 23.00 43.50 -31.99
C GLU A 373 22.34 43.23 -30.61
N ALA A 374 21.02 43.04 -30.53
CA ALA A 374 20.28 42.90 -29.28
C ALA A 374 19.83 41.46 -28.93
N GLY A 375 20.28 40.44 -29.67
CA GLY A 375 19.94 39.03 -29.38
C GLY A 375 18.45 38.68 -29.51
N SER A 376 17.60 39.61 -29.97
CA SER A 376 16.20 39.37 -30.27
C SER A 376 15.98 39.16 -31.76
N LEU A 377 15.32 38.05 -32.10
CA LEU A 377 15.01 37.67 -33.46
C LEU A 377 13.59 38.09 -33.84
N SER A 378 13.41 38.65 -35.02
CA SER A 378 12.09 38.90 -35.62
C SER A 378 11.82 37.98 -36.81
N VAL A 379 10.54 37.78 -37.15
CA VAL A 379 10.13 36.98 -38.33
C VAL A 379 10.82 37.46 -39.62
N ALA A 380 11.03 38.78 -39.80
CA ALA A 380 11.68 39.38 -40.97
C ALA A 380 13.18 39.06 -41.09
N GLN A 381 13.81 38.58 -40.01
CA GLN A 381 15.23 38.23 -39.95
C GLN A 381 15.50 36.74 -40.20
N MET A 382 14.45 35.93 -40.44
CA MET A 382 14.58 34.54 -40.85
C MET A 382 14.20 34.35 -42.32
N SER A 383 15.00 33.57 -43.06
CA SER A 383 14.70 33.16 -44.43
C SER A 383 14.83 31.65 -44.57
N GLY A 384 13.79 31.01 -45.09
CA GLY A 384 13.70 29.56 -45.25
C GLY A 384 12.26 29.05 -45.09
N PRO A 385 11.97 27.80 -45.46
CA PRO A 385 10.61 27.27 -45.46
C PRO A 385 10.04 26.98 -44.06
N LEU A 386 10.85 27.04 -42.99
CA LEU A 386 10.45 26.61 -41.64
C LEU A 386 9.28 27.39 -41.05
N VAL A 387 9.25 28.72 -41.23
CA VAL A 387 8.13 29.55 -40.75
C VAL A 387 6.85 29.15 -41.46
N THR A 388 6.90 29.07 -42.80
CA THR A 388 5.76 28.64 -43.62
C THR A 388 5.30 27.22 -43.27
N GLN A 389 6.24 26.31 -42.99
CA GLN A 389 5.95 24.93 -42.63
C GLN A 389 5.30 24.81 -41.25
N ALA A 390 5.83 25.51 -40.23
CA ALA A 390 5.25 25.54 -38.89
C ALA A 390 3.84 26.17 -38.92
N THR A 391 3.66 27.27 -39.65
CA THR A 391 2.35 27.93 -39.83
C THR A 391 1.35 27.00 -40.54
N THR A 392 1.75 26.31 -41.61
CA THR A 392 0.87 25.37 -42.33
C THR A 392 0.46 24.18 -41.45
N LEU A 393 1.41 23.64 -40.68
CA LEU A 393 1.12 22.62 -39.68
C LEU A 393 0.12 23.12 -38.64
N SER A 394 0.24 24.37 -38.18
CA SER A 394 -0.66 24.93 -37.16
C SER A 394 -2.11 25.08 -37.63
N TYR A 395 -2.33 25.45 -38.91
CA TYR A 395 -3.67 25.49 -39.51
C TYR A 395 -4.28 24.10 -39.73
N THR A 396 -3.44 23.09 -39.98
CA THR A 396 -3.92 21.69 -40.06
C THR A 396 -4.14 21.11 -38.66
N ALA A 397 -3.42 21.62 -37.66
CA ALA A 397 -3.50 21.19 -36.28
C ALA A 397 -4.78 21.65 -35.56
N THR A 398 -5.59 22.53 -36.15
CA THR A 398 -6.82 23.06 -35.54
C THR A 398 -7.77 21.94 -35.12
N GLU A 399 -7.87 20.84 -35.85
CA GLU A 399 -8.71 19.68 -35.46
C GLU A 399 -7.95 18.61 -34.65
N MET A 400 -6.63 18.70 -34.56
CA MET A 400 -5.72 17.63 -34.13
C MET A 400 -4.84 18.00 -32.91
N GLY A 401 -4.83 19.26 -32.49
CA GLY A 401 -4.05 19.77 -31.35
C GLY A 401 -2.62 20.17 -31.72
N VAL A 402 -1.65 19.26 -31.60
CA VAL A 402 -0.22 19.56 -31.86
C VAL A 402 0.30 18.68 -33.00
N LEU A 403 0.80 19.30 -34.06
CA LEU A 403 1.41 18.62 -35.21
C LEU A 403 2.89 18.97 -35.35
N VAL A 404 3.72 17.96 -35.64
CA VAL A 404 5.16 18.12 -35.87
C VAL A 404 5.57 17.58 -37.24
N CYS A 405 6.60 18.16 -37.86
CA CYS A 405 7.19 17.59 -39.06
C CYS A 405 8.07 16.36 -38.73
N GLY A 406 8.35 15.51 -39.74
CA GLY A 406 9.19 14.32 -39.55
C GLY A 406 10.58 14.61 -38.98
N THR A 407 11.20 15.73 -39.35
CA THR A 407 12.50 16.15 -38.80
C THR A 407 12.41 16.47 -37.31
N THR A 408 11.36 17.18 -36.87
CA THR A 408 11.12 17.47 -35.45
C THR A 408 10.91 16.17 -34.67
N LEU A 409 10.14 15.21 -35.21
CA LEU A 409 9.90 13.93 -34.55
C LEU A 409 11.19 13.14 -34.31
N VAL A 410 12.12 13.14 -35.27
CA VAL A 410 13.42 12.46 -35.15
C VAL A 410 14.32 13.11 -34.09
N LEU A 411 14.10 14.39 -33.78
CA LEU A 411 14.91 15.16 -32.81
C LEU A 411 14.37 15.10 -31.36
N LEU A 412 13.19 14.53 -31.11
CA LEU A 412 12.64 14.39 -29.75
C LEU A 412 13.39 13.28 -28.98
N ARG A 413 13.87 13.56 -27.75
CA ARG A 413 14.43 12.54 -26.86
C ARG A 413 13.38 11.96 -25.92
N ARG A 414 12.45 12.80 -25.45
CA ARG A 414 11.23 12.38 -24.75
C ARG A 414 10.23 11.71 -25.67
N VAL A 415 9.36 10.94 -25.02
CA VAL A 415 8.45 10.03 -25.70
C VAL A 415 7.09 10.64 -25.72
N PHE A 416 6.52 10.76 -26.91
CA PHE A 416 5.15 11.22 -27.08
C PHE A 416 4.34 10.18 -27.84
N LYS A 417 3.08 9.98 -27.46
CA LYS A 417 2.16 9.16 -28.25
C LYS A 417 1.89 9.88 -29.58
N THR A 418 2.22 9.23 -30.71
CA THR A 418 2.10 9.84 -32.04
C THR A 418 1.35 9.01 -33.07
N ASN A 419 0.67 9.69 -34.01
CA ASN A 419 0.05 9.10 -35.19
C ASN A 419 0.50 9.86 -36.45
N ALA A 420 0.75 9.15 -37.55
CA ALA A 420 1.05 9.77 -38.84
C ALA A 420 -0.21 10.39 -39.45
N VAL A 421 -0.08 11.59 -40.01
CA VAL A 421 -1.16 12.38 -40.60
C VAL A 421 -0.73 12.86 -41.98
N SER A 422 -1.58 12.61 -42.99
CA SER A 422 -1.37 13.13 -44.34
C SER A 422 -1.90 14.56 -44.44
N ILE A 423 -1.09 15.49 -44.95
CA ILE A 423 -1.48 16.88 -45.18
C ILE A 423 -1.75 17.05 -46.68
N PRO A 424 -2.95 17.49 -47.09
CA PRO A 424 -3.28 17.73 -48.49
C PRO A 424 -2.29 18.70 -49.16
N GLY A 425 -1.66 18.27 -50.25
CA GLY A 425 -0.73 19.11 -51.04
C GLY A 425 0.70 19.19 -50.53
N HIS A 426 1.12 18.37 -49.55
CA HIS A 426 2.52 18.32 -49.06
C HIS A 426 3.08 16.89 -49.13
N SER A 427 4.31 16.73 -49.65
CA SER A 427 4.96 15.42 -49.84
C SER A 427 5.65 14.87 -48.58
N THR A 428 5.83 15.68 -47.54
CA THR A 428 6.45 15.30 -46.26
C THR A 428 5.36 15.06 -45.21
N GLY A 429 5.26 13.83 -44.71
CA GLY A 429 4.26 13.44 -43.70
C GLY A 429 4.41 14.22 -42.38
N ALA A 430 3.29 14.50 -41.72
CA ALA A 430 3.22 15.13 -40.40
C ALA A 430 2.80 14.13 -39.31
N TYR A 431 3.08 14.45 -38.06
CA TYR A 431 2.79 13.57 -36.93
C TYR A 431 2.06 14.33 -35.82
N GLN A 432 0.96 13.75 -35.34
CA GLN A 432 0.18 14.32 -34.24
C GLN A 432 0.77 13.90 -32.88
N ILE A 433 0.87 14.84 -31.93
CA ILE A 433 1.33 14.62 -30.56
C ILE A 433 0.12 14.59 -29.61
N HIS A 434 -0.05 13.48 -28.86
CA HIS A 434 -1.16 13.30 -27.91
C HIS A 434 -0.81 13.58 -26.44
N GLY A 435 0.45 13.38 -26.03
CA GLY A 435 0.92 13.57 -24.65
C GLY A 435 2.23 12.83 -24.37
N GLU A 436 2.92 13.18 -23.29
CA GLU A 436 4.17 12.52 -22.85
C GLU A 436 3.85 11.09 -22.38
N LEU A 437 4.52 10.10 -22.96
CA LEU A 437 4.54 8.73 -22.43
C LEU A 437 5.51 8.72 -21.24
N VAL A 438 4.99 8.59 -20.02
CA VAL A 438 5.83 8.18 -18.88
C VAL A 438 6.44 6.83 -19.26
N ALA A 439 7.75 6.79 -19.48
CA ALA A 439 8.43 5.55 -19.84
C ALA A 439 8.16 4.52 -18.74
N ALA A 440 7.56 3.38 -19.10
CA ALA A 440 7.11 2.38 -18.15
C ALA A 440 8.28 1.56 -17.59
N ASN A 441 9.43 1.55 -18.27
CA ASN A 441 10.65 0.87 -17.82
C ASN A 441 11.93 1.49 -18.41
N ARG A 442 13.09 1.01 -17.94
CA ARG A 442 14.43 1.44 -18.40
C ARG A 442 14.74 1.15 -19.87
N PHE A 443 14.14 0.09 -20.43
CA PHE A 443 14.42 -0.34 -21.80
C PHE A 443 13.70 0.57 -22.80
N ASP A 444 12.50 1.06 -22.46
CA ASP A 444 11.81 2.11 -23.20
C ASP A 444 12.67 3.39 -23.31
N ILE A 445 13.40 3.75 -22.25
CA ILE A 445 14.29 4.91 -22.23
C ILE A 445 15.53 4.64 -23.11
N GLY A 446 16.23 3.54 -22.86
CA GLY A 446 17.47 3.24 -23.56
C GLY A 446 17.30 3.01 -25.07
N GLU A 447 16.20 2.40 -25.50
CA GLU A 447 15.97 2.13 -26.93
C GLU A 447 15.65 3.42 -27.70
N ARG A 448 14.96 4.37 -27.04
CA ARG A 448 14.57 5.66 -27.64
C ARG A 448 15.73 6.65 -27.69
N GLN A 449 16.64 6.59 -26.72
CA GLN A 449 17.91 7.32 -26.75
C GLN A 449 18.98 6.65 -27.65
N LYS A 450 18.65 5.53 -28.30
CA LYS A 450 19.61 4.68 -29.05
C LYS A 450 20.84 4.27 -28.22
N THR A 451 20.66 4.12 -26.91
CA THR A 451 21.72 3.68 -25.98
C THR A 451 21.68 2.18 -25.70
N LEU A 452 20.60 1.47 -26.10
CA LEU A 452 20.59 0.01 -26.08
C LEU A 452 21.44 -0.56 -27.21
N SER A 453 22.21 -1.61 -26.90
CA SER A 453 22.91 -2.40 -27.91
C SER A 453 21.95 -3.10 -28.88
N SER A 454 22.48 -3.67 -29.97
CA SER A 454 21.65 -4.50 -30.85
C SER A 454 21.19 -5.78 -30.13
N PHE A 455 19.94 -6.19 -30.34
CA PHE A 455 19.41 -7.44 -29.79
C PHE A 455 19.83 -8.61 -30.69
N ILE A 456 20.77 -9.44 -30.22
CA ILE A 456 21.42 -10.50 -31.03
C ILE A 456 21.44 -11.81 -30.25
N GLY A 457 21.12 -12.92 -30.93
CA GLY A 457 21.39 -14.27 -30.45
C GLY A 457 20.35 -14.85 -29.50
N ARG A 458 19.11 -14.34 -29.58
CA ARG A 458 17.95 -14.72 -28.77
C ARG A 458 16.69 -14.95 -29.61
N GLU A 459 16.89 -15.24 -30.90
CA GLU A 459 15.81 -15.36 -31.87
C GLU A 459 14.91 -16.56 -31.57
N SER A 460 15.49 -17.69 -31.14
CA SER A 460 14.75 -18.90 -30.74
C SER A 460 13.83 -18.68 -29.54
N GLU A 461 14.35 -18.05 -28.49
CA GLU A 461 13.60 -17.79 -27.25
C GLU A 461 12.47 -16.80 -27.49
N LEU A 462 12.71 -15.82 -28.37
CA LEU A 462 11.70 -14.85 -28.76
C LEU A 462 10.60 -15.46 -29.65
N GLU A 463 10.94 -16.38 -30.53
CA GLU A 463 9.97 -17.12 -31.35
C GLU A 463 9.14 -18.09 -30.50
N HIS A 464 9.73 -18.66 -29.44
CA HIS A 464 9.00 -19.44 -28.45
C HIS A 464 7.93 -18.61 -27.72
N LEU A 465 8.29 -17.43 -27.19
CA LEU A 465 7.32 -16.51 -26.57
C LEU A 465 6.23 -16.06 -27.56
N ALA A 466 6.59 -15.81 -28.82
CA ALA A 466 5.62 -15.48 -29.86
C ALA A 466 4.65 -16.62 -30.17
N THR A 467 5.11 -17.87 -30.08
CA THR A 467 4.26 -19.05 -30.27
C THR A 467 3.26 -19.21 -29.13
N LEU A 468 3.70 -19.02 -27.88
CA LEU A 468 2.81 -19.03 -26.71
C LEU A 468 1.78 -17.89 -26.80
N TRP A 469 2.19 -16.69 -27.22
CA TRP A 469 1.27 -15.57 -27.41
C TRP A 469 0.15 -15.88 -28.41
N LYS A 470 0.48 -16.52 -29.54
CA LYS A 470 -0.51 -16.91 -30.55
C LYS A 470 -1.56 -17.89 -30.00
N ARG A 471 -1.17 -18.83 -29.12
CA ARG A 471 -2.11 -19.74 -28.46
C ARG A 471 -2.98 -19.02 -27.43
N ALA A 472 -2.40 -18.12 -26.64
CA ALA A 472 -3.14 -17.27 -25.72
C ALA A 472 -4.21 -16.42 -26.43
N LEU A 473 -3.89 -15.89 -27.63
CA LEU A 473 -4.88 -15.17 -28.46
C LEU A 473 -6.05 -16.05 -28.92
N GLN A 474 -5.84 -17.37 -29.06
CA GLN A 474 -6.88 -18.34 -29.41
C GLN A 474 -7.76 -18.75 -28.22
N GLY A 475 -7.48 -18.23 -27.02
CA GLY A 475 -8.20 -18.59 -25.79
C GLY A 475 -7.57 -19.74 -25.01
N GLU A 476 -6.42 -20.24 -25.44
CA GLU A 476 -5.64 -21.24 -24.71
C GLU A 476 -4.62 -20.53 -23.82
N GLY A 477 -4.97 -20.29 -22.54
CA GLY A 477 -4.08 -19.56 -21.63
C GLY A 477 -2.71 -20.22 -21.50
N GLN A 478 -1.65 -19.42 -21.58
CA GLN A 478 -0.26 -19.91 -21.52
C GLN A 478 0.49 -19.31 -20.33
N ALA A 479 1.31 -20.13 -19.66
CA ALA A 479 2.23 -19.70 -18.63
C ALA A 479 3.67 -20.11 -18.97
N VAL A 480 4.60 -19.16 -18.87
CA VAL A 480 6.04 -19.37 -19.12
C VAL A 480 6.87 -18.79 -17.99
N THR A 481 7.88 -19.55 -17.56
CA THR A 481 8.86 -19.09 -16.58
C THR A 481 10.22 -18.89 -17.24
N VAL A 482 10.66 -17.64 -17.34
CA VAL A 482 11.97 -17.26 -17.90
C VAL A 482 13.02 -17.30 -16.80
N VAL A 483 13.96 -18.23 -16.90
CA VAL A 483 15.01 -18.48 -15.92
C VAL A 483 16.37 -18.07 -16.48
N GLY A 484 17.25 -17.53 -15.65
CA GLY A 484 18.63 -17.24 -16.08
C GLY A 484 19.42 -16.37 -15.11
N GLU A 485 20.74 -16.34 -15.30
CA GLU A 485 21.66 -15.61 -14.43
C GLU A 485 21.39 -14.08 -14.42
N PRO A 486 21.78 -13.35 -13.36
CA PRO A 486 21.76 -11.89 -13.37
C PRO A 486 22.52 -11.32 -14.57
N GLY A 487 21.96 -10.32 -15.25
CA GLY A 487 22.61 -9.68 -16.41
C GLY A 487 22.55 -10.45 -17.74
N ILE A 488 21.97 -11.66 -17.76
CA ILE A 488 21.92 -12.52 -18.96
C ILE A 488 20.99 -12.01 -20.09
N GLY A 489 20.10 -11.05 -19.77
CA GLY A 489 19.15 -10.45 -20.73
C GLY A 489 17.67 -10.79 -20.55
N LYS A 490 17.25 -11.44 -19.45
CA LYS A 490 15.83 -11.82 -19.18
C LYS A 490 14.82 -10.71 -19.44
N SER A 491 14.89 -9.60 -18.69
CA SER A 491 13.95 -8.50 -18.84
C SER A 491 14.06 -7.81 -20.22
N ARG A 492 15.22 -7.91 -20.89
CA ARG A 492 15.41 -7.40 -22.25
C ARG A 492 14.72 -8.28 -23.30
N LEU A 493 14.73 -9.61 -23.13
CA LEU A 493 13.98 -10.55 -23.95
C LEU A 493 12.47 -10.27 -23.86
N VAL A 494 11.94 -10.14 -22.64
CA VAL A 494 10.52 -9.83 -22.41
C VAL A 494 10.15 -8.49 -23.04
N HIS A 495 10.96 -7.45 -22.83
CA HIS A 495 10.78 -6.14 -23.47
C HIS A 495 10.77 -6.23 -25.00
N HIS A 496 11.73 -6.93 -25.60
CA HIS A 496 11.84 -7.06 -27.05
C HIS A 496 10.70 -7.90 -27.65
N PHE A 497 10.21 -8.91 -26.93
CA PHE A 497 9.01 -9.67 -27.27
C PHE A 497 7.75 -8.77 -27.29
N LEU A 498 7.50 -8.03 -26.20
CA LEU A 498 6.33 -7.15 -26.09
C LEU A 498 6.31 -6.08 -27.19
N ARG A 499 7.47 -5.59 -27.61
CA ARG A 499 7.56 -4.56 -28.63
C ARG A 499 7.36 -5.08 -30.05
N ASN A 500 7.98 -6.22 -30.39
CA ASN A 500 8.10 -6.66 -31.78
C ASN A 500 7.15 -7.79 -32.17
N LYS A 501 6.57 -8.50 -31.19
CA LYS A 501 5.71 -9.66 -31.43
C LYS A 501 4.27 -9.46 -30.94
N VAL A 502 4.03 -8.50 -30.05
CA VAL A 502 2.68 -8.10 -29.64
C VAL A 502 2.27 -6.88 -30.46
N VAL A 503 1.37 -7.09 -31.42
CA VAL A 503 0.87 -6.03 -32.32
C VAL A 503 -0.58 -5.64 -31.99
N GLU A 504 -1.26 -6.45 -31.19
CA GLU A 504 -2.63 -6.23 -30.74
C GLU A 504 -2.72 -5.23 -29.58
N VAL A 505 -3.91 -4.61 -29.41
CA VAL A 505 -4.19 -3.81 -28.21
C VAL A 505 -4.45 -4.75 -27.04
N VAL A 506 -3.47 -4.86 -26.15
CA VAL A 506 -3.50 -5.74 -24.97
C VAL A 506 -3.62 -4.96 -23.66
N THR A 507 -4.18 -5.61 -22.65
CA THR A 507 -4.05 -5.13 -21.25
C THR A 507 -2.78 -5.74 -20.66
N ARG A 508 -1.87 -4.89 -20.18
CA ARG A 508 -0.60 -5.32 -19.59
C ARG A 508 -0.53 -4.93 -18.12
N LEU A 509 -0.23 -5.91 -17.27
CA LEU A 509 0.01 -5.71 -15.84
C LEU A 509 1.40 -6.25 -15.48
N ASN A 510 2.18 -5.45 -14.75
CA ASN A 510 3.53 -5.81 -14.28
C ASN A 510 3.59 -5.86 -12.76
N PHE A 511 3.92 -7.02 -12.22
CA PHE A 511 4.11 -7.29 -10.80
C PHE A 511 5.60 -7.43 -10.53
N ASN A 512 6.20 -6.44 -9.87
CA ASN A 512 7.62 -6.44 -9.59
C ASN A 512 7.89 -6.93 -8.17
N GLY A 513 8.61 -8.04 -8.02
CA GLY A 513 9.12 -8.49 -6.73
C GLY A 513 10.09 -7.47 -6.12
N SER A 514 10.01 -7.27 -4.80
CA SER A 514 10.87 -6.32 -4.09
C SER A 514 11.68 -7.02 -3.00
N PHE A 515 12.99 -6.72 -2.97
CA PHE A 515 13.88 -7.26 -1.93
C PHE A 515 13.47 -6.82 -0.52
N HIS A 516 12.98 -5.59 -0.36
CA HIS A 516 12.61 -5.02 0.94
C HIS A 516 11.21 -5.46 1.40
N HIS A 517 10.33 -5.86 0.46
CA HIS A 517 8.92 -6.19 0.73
C HIS A 517 8.62 -7.70 0.64
N LYS A 518 9.62 -8.56 0.88
CA LYS A 518 9.45 -10.04 0.83
C LYS A 518 8.47 -10.61 1.86
N ASN A 519 8.04 -9.80 2.83
CA ASN A 519 7.10 -10.17 3.88
C ASN A 519 5.90 -9.20 3.92
N THR A 520 5.66 -8.48 2.84
CA THR A 520 4.55 -7.53 2.71
C THR A 520 3.51 -8.18 1.81
N ALA A 521 2.39 -8.58 2.38
CA ALA A 521 1.38 -9.36 1.67
C ALA A 521 0.89 -8.62 0.42
N PHE A 522 0.91 -9.30 -0.73
CA PHE A 522 0.43 -8.80 -2.01
C PHE A 522 1.10 -7.51 -2.51
N TYR A 523 2.33 -7.21 -2.06
CA TYR A 523 2.99 -5.94 -2.38
C TYR A 523 3.03 -5.61 -3.89
N PRO A 524 3.49 -6.51 -4.78
CA PRO A 524 3.51 -6.24 -6.22
C PRO A 524 2.13 -5.94 -6.81
N LEU A 525 1.09 -6.62 -6.32
CA LEU A 525 -0.29 -6.38 -6.74
C LEU A 525 -0.78 -5.01 -6.27
N ILE A 526 -0.55 -4.66 -5.00
CA ILE A 526 -0.94 -3.36 -4.43
C ILE A 526 -0.30 -2.21 -5.22
N GLN A 527 0.99 -2.32 -5.53
CA GLN A 527 1.71 -1.31 -6.32
C GLN A 527 1.14 -1.18 -7.73
N GLU A 528 0.84 -2.31 -8.38
CA GLU A 528 0.31 -2.29 -9.74
C GLU A 528 -1.13 -1.77 -9.81
N LEU A 529 -1.99 -2.14 -8.84
CA LEU A 529 -3.36 -1.63 -8.76
C LEU A 529 -3.38 -0.12 -8.50
N ARG A 530 -2.54 0.39 -7.58
CA ARG A 530 -2.40 1.84 -7.35
C ARG A 530 -1.99 2.56 -8.63
N ARG A 531 -1.05 1.98 -9.40
CA ARG A 531 -0.61 2.53 -10.69
C ARG A 531 -1.72 2.54 -11.74
N VAL A 532 -2.47 1.45 -11.88
CA VAL A 532 -3.55 1.32 -12.88
C VAL A 532 -4.72 2.25 -12.55
N LEU A 533 -5.08 2.34 -11.27
CA LEU A 533 -6.16 3.19 -10.79
C LEU A 533 -5.75 4.66 -10.62
N SER A 534 -4.48 5.00 -10.88
CA SER A 534 -3.91 6.34 -10.70
C SER A 534 -4.09 6.89 -9.28
N ILE A 535 -4.01 6.02 -8.28
CA ILE A 535 -4.15 6.35 -6.85
C ILE A 535 -2.79 6.77 -6.29
N GLY A 536 -2.70 8.03 -5.85
CA GLY A 536 -1.57 8.60 -5.16
C GLY A 536 -1.43 8.12 -3.70
N PRO A 537 -0.29 8.40 -3.06
CA PRO A 537 -0.05 8.06 -1.65
C PRO A 537 -0.91 8.88 -0.66
N ASP A 538 -1.33 10.09 -1.06
CA ASP A 538 -2.11 11.02 -0.22
C ASP A 538 -3.63 10.99 -0.53
N ASP A 539 -4.07 10.16 -1.48
CA ASP A 539 -5.49 10.03 -1.81
C ASP A 539 -6.25 9.39 -0.65
N ASP A 540 -7.43 9.93 -0.32
CA ASP A 540 -8.25 9.44 0.77
C ASP A 540 -8.98 8.12 0.43
N GLY A 541 -9.58 7.51 1.45
CA GLY A 541 -10.31 6.25 1.31
C GLY A 541 -11.54 6.34 0.40
N GLU A 542 -12.10 7.54 0.18
CA GLU A 542 -13.25 7.74 -0.71
C GLU A 542 -12.82 7.72 -2.18
N VAL A 543 -11.73 8.39 -2.53
CA VAL A 543 -11.12 8.34 -3.88
C VAL A 543 -10.76 6.91 -4.24
N LEU A 544 -10.13 6.18 -3.31
CA LEU A 544 -9.78 4.77 -3.50
C LEU A 544 -11.01 3.88 -3.71
N THR A 545 -12.05 4.05 -2.89
CA THR A 545 -13.29 3.27 -2.99
C THR A 545 -14.02 3.55 -4.30
N SER A 546 -14.06 4.80 -4.74
CA SER A 546 -14.66 5.21 -6.01
C SER A 546 -13.91 4.64 -7.22
N GLY A 547 -12.57 4.71 -7.19
CA GLY A 547 -11.71 4.14 -8.23
C GLY A 547 -11.90 2.62 -8.37
N LEU A 548 -11.90 1.90 -7.24
CA LEU A 548 -12.16 0.45 -7.22
C LEU A 548 -13.57 0.11 -7.71
N SER A 549 -14.58 0.86 -7.26
CA SER A 549 -15.97 0.62 -7.66
C SER A 549 -16.16 0.81 -9.17
N THR A 550 -15.52 1.85 -9.73
CA THR A 550 -15.54 2.12 -11.17
C THR A 550 -14.85 1.00 -11.94
N TRP A 551 -13.67 0.59 -11.50
CA TRP A 551 -12.91 -0.49 -12.14
C TRP A 551 -13.67 -1.83 -12.09
N LEU A 552 -14.26 -2.19 -10.95
CA LEU A 552 -15.10 -3.40 -10.85
C LEU A 552 -16.34 -3.31 -11.75
N ALA A 553 -16.99 -2.14 -11.81
CA ALA A 553 -18.14 -1.92 -12.67
C ALA A 553 -17.79 -2.06 -14.16
N GLU A 554 -16.61 -1.61 -14.59
CA GLU A 554 -16.09 -1.80 -15.95
C GLU A 554 -15.87 -3.28 -16.28
N LEU A 555 -15.51 -4.10 -15.28
CA LEU A 555 -15.40 -5.56 -15.40
C LEU A 555 -16.76 -6.30 -15.34
N GLY A 556 -17.87 -5.57 -15.28
CA GLY A 556 -19.20 -6.15 -15.12
C GLY A 556 -19.45 -6.75 -13.73
N GLN A 557 -18.63 -6.40 -12.73
CA GLN A 557 -18.77 -6.85 -11.35
C GLN A 557 -19.32 -5.73 -10.46
N ARG A 558 -20.41 -6.01 -9.74
CA ARG A 558 -21.00 -5.08 -8.75
C ARG A 558 -21.11 -5.70 -7.37
N SER A 559 -20.25 -6.67 -7.09
CA SER A 559 -20.22 -7.38 -5.82
C SER A 559 -19.61 -6.48 -4.75
N GLU A 560 -20.40 -6.12 -3.74
CA GLU A 560 -19.94 -5.39 -2.57
C GLU A 560 -18.85 -6.18 -1.81
N HIS A 561 -18.94 -7.50 -1.84
CA HIS A 561 -17.93 -8.39 -1.26
C HIS A 561 -16.57 -8.25 -1.96
N ASP A 562 -16.53 -8.23 -3.30
CA ASP A 562 -15.28 -8.13 -4.05
C ASP A 562 -14.65 -6.73 -3.89
N LEU A 563 -15.48 -5.68 -3.83
CA LEU A 563 -15.03 -4.32 -3.50
C LEU A 563 -14.38 -4.26 -2.12
N ASN A 564 -15.03 -4.84 -1.10
CA ASN A 564 -14.50 -4.82 0.26
C ASN A 564 -13.20 -5.63 0.39
N CYS A 565 -13.11 -6.78 -0.29
CA CYS A 565 -11.89 -7.58 -0.39
C CYS A 565 -10.70 -6.76 -0.91
N LEU A 566 -10.87 -6.06 -2.04
CA LEU A 566 -9.81 -5.25 -2.65
C LEU A 566 -9.50 -3.99 -1.84
N ARG A 567 -10.52 -3.40 -1.19
CA ARG A 567 -10.35 -2.21 -0.34
C ARG A 567 -9.48 -2.52 0.88
N VAL A 568 -9.65 -3.69 1.50
CA VAL A 568 -8.83 -4.14 2.65
C VAL A 568 -7.34 -4.24 2.27
N LEU A 569 -7.02 -4.62 1.03
CA LEU A 569 -5.64 -4.68 0.54
C LEU A 569 -5.01 -3.29 0.35
N LEU A 570 -5.79 -2.32 -0.14
CA LEU A 570 -5.24 -1.05 -0.60
C LEU A 570 -5.33 0.07 0.45
N ASP A 571 -6.32 0.05 1.35
CA ASP A 571 -6.50 1.06 2.39
C ASP A 571 -6.09 0.50 3.77
N PRO A 572 -5.04 1.05 4.43
CA PRO A 572 -4.61 0.64 5.76
C PRO A 572 -5.61 1.02 6.88
N ASN A 573 -6.54 1.95 6.64
CA ASN A 573 -7.46 2.48 7.65
C ASN A 573 -8.77 1.69 7.77
N VAL A 574 -9.10 0.86 6.77
CA VAL A 574 -10.30 0.02 6.81
C VAL A 574 -10.11 -1.11 7.82
N ARG A 575 -10.98 -1.18 8.82
CA ARG A 575 -10.96 -2.28 9.80
C ARG A 575 -11.58 -3.53 9.17
N SER A 576 -10.94 -4.69 9.31
CA SER A 576 -11.42 -5.96 8.73
C SER A 576 -12.63 -6.56 9.46
N VAL A 577 -13.31 -5.81 10.33
CA VAL A 577 -14.37 -6.35 11.22
C VAL A 577 -15.56 -6.91 10.42
N GLU A 578 -15.70 -6.55 9.14
CA GLU A 578 -16.78 -7.01 8.26
C GLU A 578 -16.37 -8.14 7.30
N LEU A 579 -15.09 -8.53 7.25
CA LEU A 579 -14.64 -9.67 6.46
C LEU A 579 -13.72 -10.56 7.29
N GLU A 580 -14.24 -11.71 7.70
CA GLU A 580 -13.45 -12.94 7.85
C GLU A 580 -12.96 -13.39 6.45
N ALA A 581 -12.23 -12.53 5.74
CA ALA A 581 -11.66 -12.91 4.45
C ALA A 581 -10.53 -13.91 4.71
N ASP A 582 -10.79 -15.19 4.47
CA ASP A 582 -9.71 -16.16 4.21
C ASP A 582 -8.88 -15.62 3.03
N ILE A 583 -7.55 -15.66 3.19
CA ILE A 583 -6.61 -15.28 2.14
C ILE A 583 -6.86 -16.05 0.83
N ALA A 584 -7.36 -17.29 0.92
CA ALA A 584 -7.74 -18.07 -0.26
C ALA A 584 -8.95 -17.45 -0.98
N GLY A 585 -9.96 -16.98 -0.25
CA GLY A 585 -11.10 -16.26 -0.81
C GLY A 585 -10.67 -14.95 -1.49
N LEU A 586 -9.76 -14.21 -0.86
CA LEU A 586 -9.18 -12.99 -1.42
C LEU A 586 -8.39 -13.26 -2.70
N ILE A 587 -7.53 -14.29 -2.71
CA ILE A 587 -6.82 -14.73 -3.92
C ILE A 587 -7.81 -15.12 -5.01
N GLY A 588 -8.85 -15.89 -4.68
CA GLY A 588 -9.91 -16.27 -5.61
C GLY A 588 -10.59 -15.03 -6.22
N THR A 589 -10.90 -14.02 -5.41
CA THR A 589 -11.45 -12.74 -5.87
C THR A 589 -10.50 -12.02 -6.83
N ILE A 590 -9.22 -11.91 -6.49
CA ILE A 590 -8.21 -11.27 -7.35
C ILE A 590 -8.08 -12.03 -8.68
N VAL A 591 -7.98 -13.36 -8.63
CA VAL A 591 -7.89 -14.21 -9.83
C VAL A 591 -9.11 -13.99 -10.73
N ARG A 592 -10.33 -14.02 -10.17
CA ARG A 592 -11.56 -13.75 -10.93
C ARG A 592 -11.53 -12.37 -11.59
N CYS A 593 -11.13 -11.33 -10.86
CA CYS A 593 -11.04 -9.97 -11.41
C CYS A 593 -10.02 -9.88 -12.55
N LEU A 594 -8.85 -10.50 -12.39
CA LEU A 594 -7.79 -10.51 -13.40
C LEU A 594 -8.19 -11.31 -14.66
N LEU A 595 -8.88 -12.44 -14.51
CA LEU A 595 -9.37 -13.23 -15.63
C LEU A 595 -10.55 -12.56 -16.36
N ARG A 596 -11.39 -11.78 -15.67
CA ARG A 596 -12.45 -10.98 -16.30
C ARG A 596 -11.92 -9.96 -17.32
N LEU A 597 -10.72 -9.42 -17.12
CA LEU A 597 -10.08 -8.52 -18.10
C LEU A 597 -9.95 -9.17 -19.48
N THR A 598 -9.85 -10.50 -19.53
CA THR A 598 -9.63 -11.29 -20.75
C THR A 598 -10.85 -11.36 -21.65
N GLU A 599 -12.05 -11.12 -21.10
CA GLU A 599 -13.31 -11.08 -21.85
C GLU A 599 -13.35 -9.86 -22.79
N HIS A 600 -12.71 -8.76 -22.41
CA HIS A 600 -12.68 -7.52 -23.19
C HIS A 600 -11.50 -7.45 -24.16
N ARG A 601 -10.29 -7.80 -23.69
CA ARG A 601 -9.05 -7.77 -24.49
C ARG A 601 -8.08 -8.85 -24.01
N PRO A 602 -7.20 -9.37 -24.89
CA PRO A 602 -6.12 -10.24 -24.46
C PRO A 602 -5.24 -9.59 -23.37
N VAL A 603 -4.84 -10.37 -22.38
CA VAL A 603 -4.10 -9.89 -21.20
C VAL A 603 -2.70 -10.50 -21.15
N ILE A 604 -1.70 -9.68 -20.81
CA ILE A 604 -0.35 -10.14 -20.48
C ILE A 604 -0.04 -9.79 -19.03
N LEU A 605 0.21 -10.82 -18.21
CA LEU A 605 0.59 -10.68 -16.81
C LEU A 605 2.08 -10.98 -16.68
N ILE A 606 2.87 -10.03 -16.15
CA ILE A 606 4.32 -10.17 -16.04
C ILE A 606 4.72 -10.10 -14.58
N PHE A 607 5.29 -11.18 -14.05
CA PHE A 607 5.88 -11.23 -12.71
C PHE A 607 7.40 -11.16 -12.83
N GLU A 608 7.99 -10.01 -12.52
CA GLU A 608 9.44 -9.82 -12.52
C GLU A 608 10.05 -10.12 -11.15
N ASP A 609 11.28 -10.63 -11.15
CA ASP A 609 12.04 -10.98 -9.95
C ASP A 609 11.26 -11.90 -8.96
N VAL A 610 10.66 -12.98 -9.47
CA VAL A 610 9.77 -13.91 -8.71
C VAL A 610 10.39 -14.44 -7.41
N HIS A 611 11.70 -14.68 -7.41
CA HIS A 611 12.47 -15.04 -6.23
C HIS A 611 12.35 -14.06 -5.03
N TRP A 612 11.89 -12.83 -5.25
CA TRP A 612 11.64 -11.81 -4.23
C TRP A 612 10.15 -11.57 -3.92
N LEU A 613 9.22 -12.32 -4.50
CA LEU A 613 7.81 -12.21 -4.12
C LEU A 613 7.59 -12.56 -2.63
N ASP A 614 6.63 -11.89 -2.01
CA ASP A 614 6.07 -12.29 -0.73
C ASP A 614 5.27 -13.61 -0.86
N PRO A 615 5.08 -14.38 0.23
CA PRO A 615 4.32 -15.63 0.21
C PRO A 615 2.93 -15.51 -0.44
N SER A 616 2.17 -14.48 -0.09
CA SER A 616 0.81 -14.25 -0.60
C SER A 616 0.80 -14.01 -2.11
N SER A 617 1.74 -13.22 -2.63
CA SER A 617 1.91 -13.02 -4.07
C SER A 617 2.38 -14.28 -4.81
N ARG A 618 3.14 -15.17 -4.17
CA ARG A 618 3.49 -16.47 -4.76
C ARG A 618 2.27 -17.39 -4.84
N ASP A 619 1.44 -17.40 -3.80
CA ASP A 619 0.19 -18.16 -3.81
C ASP A 619 -0.77 -17.63 -4.88
N LEU A 620 -0.85 -16.31 -5.08
CA LEU A 620 -1.57 -15.68 -6.20
C LEU A 620 -1.02 -16.10 -7.57
N LEU A 621 0.31 -16.10 -7.74
CA LEU A 621 0.96 -16.55 -8.98
C LEU A 621 0.60 -18.00 -9.29
N ARG A 622 0.63 -18.90 -8.29
CA ARG A 622 0.24 -20.30 -8.44
C ARG A 622 -1.24 -20.44 -8.82
N ALA A 623 -2.12 -19.74 -8.11
CA ALA A 623 -3.56 -19.78 -8.40
C ALA A 623 -3.89 -19.26 -9.82
N LEU A 624 -3.18 -18.24 -10.30
CA LEU A 624 -3.27 -17.79 -11.69
C LEU A 624 -2.79 -18.87 -12.67
N GLN A 625 -1.64 -19.48 -12.44
CA GLN A 625 -1.11 -20.56 -13.30
C GLN A 625 -2.06 -21.76 -13.41
N GLU A 626 -2.83 -22.04 -12.36
CA GLU A 626 -3.83 -23.12 -12.33
C GLU A 626 -5.16 -22.73 -13.00
N SER A 627 -5.50 -21.43 -13.07
CA SER A 627 -6.82 -20.95 -13.49
C SER A 627 -6.89 -20.39 -14.92
N ILE A 628 -5.77 -20.20 -15.62
CA ILE A 628 -5.74 -19.52 -16.93
C ILE A 628 -6.20 -20.36 -18.13
N GLY A 629 -6.42 -21.67 -17.98
CA GLY A 629 -6.53 -22.63 -19.11
C GLY A 629 -7.42 -22.18 -20.27
N ASP A 630 -8.63 -21.70 -19.98
CA ASP A 630 -9.64 -21.29 -20.99
C ASP A 630 -9.71 -19.76 -21.19
N SER A 631 -8.63 -19.02 -20.93
CA SER A 631 -8.60 -17.55 -20.96
C SER A 631 -7.60 -16.99 -21.97
N ARG A 632 -7.86 -15.78 -22.48
CA ARG A 632 -6.95 -15.06 -23.39
C ARG A 632 -5.79 -14.38 -22.65
N VAL A 633 -4.97 -15.18 -21.96
CA VAL A 633 -3.89 -14.73 -21.06
C VAL A 633 -2.56 -15.33 -21.45
N LEU A 634 -1.52 -14.49 -21.47
CA LEU A 634 -0.13 -14.93 -21.37
C LEU A 634 0.48 -14.48 -20.05
N LEU A 635 0.86 -15.44 -19.21
CA LEU A 635 1.53 -15.21 -17.93
C LEU A 635 3.04 -15.45 -18.10
N ILE A 636 3.85 -14.43 -17.80
CA ILE A 636 5.32 -14.48 -17.89
C ILE A 636 5.90 -14.28 -16.49
N ALA A 637 6.53 -15.31 -15.94
CA ALA A 637 7.26 -15.22 -14.67
C ALA A 637 8.77 -15.16 -14.94
N VAL A 638 9.46 -14.13 -14.45
CA VAL A 638 10.91 -13.94 -14.63
C VAL A 638 11.62 -14.20 -13.30
N THR A 639 12.56 -15.16 -13.30
CA THR A 639 13.25 -15.55 -12.08
C THR A 639 14.73 -15.86 -12.30
N ARG A 640 15.48 -15.97 -11.20
CA ARG A 640 16.85 -16.52 -11.19
C ARG A 640 16.77 -18.04 -11.06
N PRO A 641 17.81 -18.81 -11.42
CA PRO A 641 17.87 -20.23 -11.13
C PRO A 641 17.68 -20.43 -9.61
N LEU A 642 16.56 -21.04 -9.22
CA LEU A 642 16.26 -21.40 -7.85
C LEU A 642 16.60 -22.89 -7.70
N LEU A 643 17.24 -23.26 -6.59
CA LEU A 643 17.61 -24.66 -6.31
C LEU A 643 16.38 -25.58 -6.13
N GLU A 644 15.21 -25.00 -5.82
CA GLU A 644 13.96 -25.72 -5.52
C GLU A 644 12.76 -24.89 -6.01
N ALA A 645 12.27 -25.14 -7.23
CA ALA A 645 11.00 -24.57 -7.68
C ALA A 645 10.15 -25.65 -8.35
N ASP A 646 9.17 -26.17 -7.61
CA ASP A 646 8.06 -26.97 -8.16
C ASP A 646 7.21 -26.05 -9.06
N CYS A 647 7.52 -26.04 -10.35
CA CYS A 647 6.65 -25.44 -11.35
C CYS A 647 5.53 -26.44 -11.68
N PRO A 648 4.26 -26.02 -11.74
CA PRO A 648 3.21 -26.88 -12.25
C PRO A 648 3.55 -27.40 -13.65
N PRO A 649 3.15 -28.63 -14.02
CA PRO A 649 3.45 -29.21 -15.34
C PRO A 649 2.84 -28.41 -16.50
N SER A 650 1.88 -27.53 -16.24
CA SER A 650 1.27 -26.60 -17.21
C SER A 650 2.15 -25.39 -17.56
N VAL A 651 3.29 -25.18 -16.87
CA VAL A 651 4.18 -24.03 -17.05
C VAL A 651 5.41 -24.43 -17.86
N SER A 652 5.68 -23.75 -18.98
CA SER A 652 6.89 -24.03 -19.77
C SER A 652 8.10 -23.27 -19.22
N PRO A 653 9.20 -23.93 -18.81
CA PRO A 653 10.44 -23.24 -18.46
C PRO A 653 11.17 -22.77 -19.74
N LEU A 654 11.72 -21.55 -19.69
CA LEU A 654 12.57 -20.98 -20.74
C LEU A 654 13.91 -20.56 -20.13
N ASP A 655 14.90 -21.45 -20.22
CA ASP A 655 16.24 -21.23 -19.69
C ASP A 655 17.09 -20.38 -20.63
N LEU A 656 17.55 -19.22 -20.15
CA LEU A 656 18.46 -18.36 -20.88
C LEU A 656 19.92 -18.71 -20.56
N GLY A 657 20.57 -19.42 -21.49
CA GLY A 657 22.01 -19.67 -21.46
C GLY A 657 22.84 -18.43 -21.81
N ARG A 658 24.16 -18.49 -21.66
CA ARG A 658 25.09 -17.41 -22.07
C ARG A 658 25.13 -17.26 -23.59
N LEU A 659 25.42 -16.04 -24.07
CA LEU A 659 25.64 -15.83 -25.51
C LEU A 659 26.91 -16.55 -25.96
N SER A 660 26.87 -17.12 -27.16
CA SER A 660 28.08 -17.66 -27.80
C SER A 660 29.12 -16.56 -28.05
N ILE A 661 30.38 -16.95 -28.22
CA ILE A 661 31.48 -16.01 -28.53
C ILE A 661 31.15 -15.19 -29.79
N SER A 662 30.59 -15.81 -30.83
CA SER A 662 30.20 -15.14 -32.07
C SER A 662 29.08 -14.11 -31.88
N GLN A 663 28.06 -14.43 -31.08
CA GLN A 663 26.98 -13.51 -30.75
C GLN A 663 27.49 -12.34 -29.90
N THR A 664 28.33 -12.64 -28.91
CA THR A 664 28.94 -11.65 -28.01
C THR A 664 29.83 -10.67 -28.79
N ALA A 665 30.67 -11.16 -29.70
CA ALA A 665 31.46 -10.31 -30.59
C ALA A 665 30.60 -9.44 -31.52
N ALA A 666 29.47 -9.97 -32.00
CA ALA A 666 28.53 -9.18 -32.81
C ALA A 666 27.87 -8.06 -32.00
N VAL A 667 27.49 -8.31 -30.74
CA VAL A 667 27.01 -7.27 -29.83
C VAL A 667 28.10 -6.24 -29.58
N ALA A 668 29.34 -6.68 -29.33
CA ALA A 668 30.50 -5.81 -29.08
C ALA A 668 30.75 -4.85 -30.26
N ARG A 669 30.70 -5.36 -31.49
CA ARG A 669 30.80 -4.53 -32.70
C ARG A 669 29.69 -3.50 -32.82
N SER A 670 28.48 -3.82 -32.35
CA SER A 670 27.33 -2.89 -32.43
C SER A 670 27.45 -1.68 -31.50
N ILE A 671 28.16 -1.83 -30.37
CA ILE A 671 28.31 -0.78 -29.35
C ILE A 671 29.71 -0.16 -29.29
N GLY A 672 30.69 -0.83 -29.91
CA GLY A 672 32.07 -0.47 -29.74
C GLY A 672 32.47 0.80 -30.48
N PRO A 673 33.40 1.59 -29.90
CA PRO A 673 33.99 2.70 -30.61
C PRO A 673 34.63 2.26 -31.94
N SER A 674 34.46 3.07 -32.99
CA SER A 674 34.95 2.78 -34.35
C SER A 674 36.47 2.65 -34.49
N TYR A 675 37.23 2.91 -33.43
CA TYR A 675 38.69 2.79 -33.40
C TYR A 675 39.20 1.47 -32.81
N LEU A 676 38.33 0.60 -32.27
CA LEU A 676 38.76 -0.71 -31.75
C LEU A 676 39.10 -1.66 -32.90
N SER A 677 40.19 -2.42 -32.75
CA SER A 677 40.52 -3.47 -33.72
C SER A 677 39.61 -4.69 -33.55
N GLU A 678 39.49 -5.51 -34.60
CA GLU A 678 38.71 -6.76 -34.54
C GLU A 678 39.29 -7.72 -33.49
N ASN A 679 40.61 -7.69 -33.28
CA ASN A 679 41.30 -8.52 -32.29
C ASN A 679 40.97 -8.09 -30.87
N ASP A 680 40.94 -6.77 -30.60
CA ASP A 680 40.58 -6.22 -29.29
C ASP A 680 39.10 -6.49 -28.99
N THR A 681 38.23 -6.33 -29.99
CA THR A 681 36.79 -6.60 -29.87
C THR A 681 36.52 -8.07 -29.53
N ALA A 682 37.24 -9.01 -30.18
CA ALA A 682 37.14 -10.43 -29.88
C ALA A 682 37.68 -10.78 -28.48
N GLU A 683 38.75 -10.13 -28.04
CA GLU A 683 39.32 -10.31 -26.70
C GLU A 683 38.37 -9.80 -25.62
N ILE A 684 37.78 -8.63 -25.80
CA ILE A 684 36.76 -8.07 -24.88
C ILE A 684 35.53 -8.97 -24.82
N ALA A 685 35.06 -9.48 -25.95
CA ALA A 685 33.95 -10.41 -26.02
C ALA A 685 34.23 -11.74 -25.30
N ARG A 686 35.47 -12.26 -25.35
CA ARG A 686 35.85 -13.44 -24.56
C ARG A 686 35.84 -13.15 -23.06
N ARG A 687 36.32 -11.98 -22.64
CA ARG A 687 36.34 -11.60 -21.23
C ARG A 687 34.95 -11.39 -20.65
N SER A 688 33.96 -11.03 -21.46
CA SER A 688 32.60 -10.84 -20.97
C SER A 688 31.86 -12.15 -20.63
N ASP A 689 32.48 -13.31 -20.89
CA ASP A 689 31.94 -14.65 -20.58
C ASP A 689 30.51 -14.89 -21.09
N GLY A 690 30.18 -14.29 -22.24
CA GLY A 690 28.85 -14.38 -22.86
C GLY A 690 27.71 -13.70 -22.10
N ILE A 691 27.99 -12.88 -21.08
CA ILE A 691 27.00 -12.11 -20.32
C ILE A 691 26.84 -10.72 -20.96
N PRO A 692 25.67 -10.40 -21.57
CA PRO A 692 25.47 -9.14 -22.29
C PRO A 692 25.74 -7.89 -21.44
N LEU A 693 25.32 -7.91 -20.18
CA LEU A 693 25.55 -6.80 -19.25
C LEU A 693 27.04 -6.53 -19.02
N PHE A 694 27.85 -7.59 -18.89
CA PHE A 694 29.29 -7.44 -18.66
C PHE A 694 29.95 -6.83 -19.91
N LEU A 695 29.54 -7.28 -21.08
CA LEU A 695 30.04 -6.74 -22.34
C LEU A 695 29.74 -5.24 -22.47
N GLU A 696 28.51 -4.82 -22.20
CA GLU A 696 28.11 -3.40 -22.28
C GLU A 696 28.97 -2.50 -21.37
N GLU A 697 29.23 -2.94 -20.13
CA GLU A 697 30.07 -2.18 -19.20
C GLU A 697 31.55 -2.11 -19.62
N LEU A 698 32.13 -3.21 -20.12
CA LEU A 698 33.50 -3.19 -20.65
C LEU A 698 33.65 -2.21 -21.81
N MET A 699 32.66 -2.16 -22.71
CA MET A 699 32.68 -1.26 -23.86
C MET A 699 32.45 0.22 -23.45
N ASN A 700 31.62 0.47 -22.43
CA ASN A 700 31.41 1.83 -21.89
C ASN A 700 32.69 2.38 -21.24
N SER A 701 33.39 1.58 -20.42
CA SER A 701 34.66 2.01 -19.79
C SER A 701 35.74 2.35 -20.82
N LEU A 702 35.78 1.65 -21.96
CA LEU A 702 36.70 1.97 -23.05
C LEU A 702 36.34 3.27 -23.77
N ARG A 703 35.05 3.62 -23.85
CA ARG A 703 34.58 4.90 -24.38
C ARG A 703 34.98 6.07 -23.47
N GLU A 704 34.88 5.90 -22.16
CA GLU A 704 35.26 6.91 -21.17
C GLU A 704 36.79 7.17 -21.17
N ALA A 705 37.61 6.12 -21.33
CA ALA A 705 39.07 6.24 -21.33
C ALA A 705 39.68 6.88 -22.59
N GLY A 706 38.93 6.95 -23.70
CA GLY A 706 39.37 7.57 -24.97
C GLY A 706 40.51 6.83 -25.70
N ARG A 707 40.93 7.37 -26.86
CA ARG A 707 41.90 6.74 -27.79
C ARG A 707 43.32 6.50 -27.22
N GLY A 708 43.65 7.02 -26.03
CA GLY A 708 45.00 6.97 -25.45
C GLY A 708 45.13 6.24 -24.10
N GLY A 709 44.07 5.60 -23.60
CA GLY A 709 43.98 5.26 -22.17
C GLY A 709 44.29 3.82 -21.74
N VAL A 710 44.10 2.78 -22.56
CA VAL A 710 44.21 1.40 -22.06
C VAL A 710 44.69 0.44 -23.15
N ALA A 711 45.84 -0.22 -22.93
CA ALA A 711 46.21 -1.43 -23.68
C ALA A 711 45.25 -2.58 -23.32
N PRO A 712 44.92 -3.52 -24.22
CA PRO A 712 44.07 -4.69 -23.91
C PRO A 712 44.52 -5.52 -22.70
N ALA A 713 45.79 -5.36 -22.29
CA ALA A 713 46.39 -5.96 -21.11
C ALA A 713 45.92 -5.36 -19.76
N ILE A 714 45.30 -4.17 -19.73
CA ILE A 714 44.85 -3.47 -18.50
C ILE A 714 43.31 -3.45 -18.37
N VAL A 715 42.58 -4.08 -19.30
CA VAL A 715 41.12 -4.24 -19.17
C VAL A 715 40.83 -5.14 -17.95
N PRO A 716 40.02 -4.70 -16.98
CA PRO A 716 39.77 -5.44 -15.75
C PRO A 716 39.34 -6.88 -15.99
N THR A 717 39.74 -7.78 -15.09
CA THR A 717 39.46 -9.23 -15.22
C THR A 717 38.04 -9.58 -14.81
N SER A 718 37.33 -8.66 -14.15
CA SER A 718 35.94 -8.83 -13.76
C SER A 718 35.11 -7.56 -13.93
N LEU A 719 33.80 -7.75 -14.09
CA LEU A 719 32.79 -6.69 -14.09
C LEU A 719 32.83 -5.87 -12.79
N GLN A 720 33.19 -6.50 -11.67
CA GLN A 720 33.24 -5.85 -10.36
C GLN A 720 34.37 -4.82 -10.28
N GLU A 721 35.57 -5.17 -10.77
CA GLU A 721 36.72 -4.27 -10.81
C GLU A 721 36.45 -3.03 -11.67
N THR A 722 35.79 -3.23 -12.82
CA THR A 722 35.42 -2.16 -13.75
C THR A 722 34.45 -1.17 -13.09
N LEU A 723 33.39 -1.68 -12.45
CA LEU A 723 32.39 -0.85 -11.77
C LEU A 723 32.94 -0.15 -10.52
N MET A 724 33.79 -0.82 -9.74
CA MET A 724 34.46 -0.21 -8.58
C MET A 724 35.38 0.93 -8.98
N ALA A 725 36.16 0.78 -10.06
CA ALA A 725 37.00 1.86 -10.57
C ALA A 725 36.18 3.11 -10.95
N ARG A 726 34.99 2.94 -11.55
CA ARG A 726 34.08 4.06 -11.87
C ARG A 726 33.55 4.75 -10.60
N ILE A 727 33.24 3.97 -9.56
CA ILE A 727 32.77 4.48 -8.26
C ILE A 727 33.90 5.18 -7.48
N ASP A 728 35.15 4.75 -7.64
CA ASP A 728 36.30 5.35 -6.96
C ASP A 728 36.77 6.66 -7.58
N GLN A 729 36.47 6.90 -8.86
CA GLN A 729 36.73 8.17 -9.56
C GLN A 729 35.63 9.23 -9.32
N MET A 730 34.76 9.03 -8.33
CA MET A 730 33.68 9.97 -8.00
C MET A 730 34.12 10.94 -6.90
N GLY A 731 33.70 12.21 -7.02
CA GLY A 731 33.87 13.22 -5.97
C GLY A 731 32.74 13.16 -4.95
N ASP A 732 32.22 14.33 -4.57
CA ASP A 732 31.17 14.47 -3.55
C ASP A 732 29.85 13.76 -3.93
N GLU A 733 29.58 13.54 -5.23
CA GLU A 733 28.42 12.77 -5.69
C GLU A 733 28.41 11.29 -5.22
N LYS A 734 29.56 10.77 -4.74
CA LYS A 734 29.68 9.40 -4.22
C LYS A 734 28.80 9.17 -2.99
N GLU A 735 28.66 10.17 -2.12
CA GLU A 735 27.80 10.07 -0.95
C GLU A 735 26.33 9.86 -1.35
N ILE A 736 25.85 10.59 -2.37
CA ILE A 736 24.49 10.46 -2.87
C ILE A 736 24.25 9.07 -3.46
N LEU A 737 25.24 8.54 -4.22
CA LEU A 737 25.16 7.20 -4.77
C LEU A 737 25.14 6.13 -3.67
N HIS A 738 25.96 6.27 -2.62
CA HIS A 738 25.95 5.36 -1.47
C HIS A 738 24.61 5.39 -0.74
N LEU A 739 24.08 6.59 -0.46
CA LEU A 739 22.80 6.72 0.24
C LEU A 739 21.65 6.14 -0.59
N ALA A 740 21.62 6.42 -1.90
CA ALA A 740 20.71 5.79 -2.84
C ALA A 740 20.81 4.25 -2.80
N ALA A 741 22.03 3.71 -2.73
CA ALA A 741 22.23 2.27 -2.65
C ALA A 741 21.72 1.66 -1.34
N VAL A 742 21.75 2.41 -0.23
CA VAL A 742 21.15 1.99 1.05
C VAL A 742 19.63 2.02 0.99
N ILE A 743 19.01 3.01 0.32
CA ILE A 743 17.55 3.08 0.12
C ILE A 743 17.06 1.88 -0.70
N GLY A 744 17.70 1.62 -1.84
CA GLY A 744 17.35 0.49 -2.70
C GLY A 744 17.72 0.70 -4.17
N ARG A 745 17.45 -0.32 -4.99
CA ARG A 745 17.71 -0.25 -6.44
C ARG A 745 16.83 0.79 -7.15
N ILE A 746 15.62 1.01 -6.65
CA ILE A 746 14.71 2.07 -7.08
C ILE A 746 14.48 2.94 -5.86
N PHE A 747 14.57 4.26 -5.99
CA PHE A 747 14.42 5.20 -4.89
C PHE A 747 13.73 6.49 -5.33
N ASP A 748 12.88 7.04 -4.47
CA ASP A 748 12.19 8.31 -4.71
C ASP A 748 13.10 9.50 -4.38
N TYR A 749 13.02 10.57 -5.18
CA TYR A 749 13.75 11.82 -4.94
C TYR A 749 13.44 12.38 -3.55
N ALA A 750 12.18 12.34 -3.13
CA ALA A 750 11.75 12.92 -1.87
C ALA A 750 12.34 12.20 -0.65
N LEU A 751 12.41 10.86 -0.67
CA LEU A 751 13.04 10.08 0.40
C LEU A 751 14.56 10.31 0.44
N LEU A 752 15.21 10.35 -0.73
CA LEU A 752 16.63 10.68 -0.82
C LEU A 752 16.90 12.09 -0.27
N LYS A 753 16.10 13.09 -0.66
CA LYS A 753 16.23 14.47 -0.18
C LYS A 753 16.05 14.55 1.34
N ALA A 754 15.02 13.89 1.87
CA ALA A 754 14.75 13.85 3.31
C ALA A 754 15.86 13.13 4.11
N SER A 755 16.62 12.26 3.45
CA SER A 755 17.75 11.54 4.04
C SER A 755 19.07 12.32 3.94
N THR A 756 19.07 13.53 3.36
CA THR A 756 20.26 14.37 3.16
C THR A 756 20.07 15.81 3.63
N ASP A 757 21.17 16.46 3.99
CA ASP A 757 21.17 17.89 4.35
C ASP A 757 21.51 18.82 3.16
N TYR A 758 21.71 18.25 1.97
CA TYR A 758 22.01 19.02 0.75
C TYR A 758 20.81 19.83 0.29
N GLU A 759 21.03 21.06 -0.16
CA GLU A 759 20.00 21.89 -0.80
C GLU A 759 19.53 21.29 -2.13
N ASP A 760 18.28 21.59 -2.53
CA ASP A 760 17.64 21.00 -3.71
C ASP A 760 18.46 21.18 -4.99
N ALA A 761 19.00 22.38 -5.21
CA ALA A 761 19.82 22.67 -6.39
C ALA A 761 21.10 21.82 -6.43
N GLN A 762 21.72 21.59 -5.26
CA GLN A 762 22.95 20.81 -5.15
C GLN A 762 22.68 19.31 -5.33
N LEU A 763 21.62 18.79 -4.71
CA LEU A 763 21.22 17.39 -4.87
C LEU A 763 20.88 17.08 -6.34
N GLN A 764 20.15 17.96 -7.02
CA GLN A 764 19.84 17.82 -8.44
C GLN A 764 21.10 17.85 -9.32
N ALA A 765 22.08 18.70 -9.00
CA ALA A 765 23.36 18.73 -9.71
C ALA A 765 24.14 17.41 -9.54
N TYR A 766 24.17 16.82 -8.34
CA TYR A 766 24.79 15.51 -8.13
C TYR A 766 24.04 14.39 -8.86
N LEU A 767 22.71 14.36 -8.79
CA LEU A 767 21.90 13.38 -9.53
C LEU A 767 22.06 13.52 -11.04
N GLN A 768 22.28 14.74 -11.55
CA GLN A 768 22.61 14.94 -12.96
C GLN A 768 23.97 14.34 -13.31
N LYS A 769 25.01 14.58 -12.49
CA LYS A 769 26.32 13.93 -12.68
C LYS A 769 26.24 12.40 -12.65
N LEU A 770 25.40 11.83 -11.78
CA LEU A 770 25.19 10.37 -11.72
C LEU A 770 24.51 9.82 -12.98
N GLN A 771 23.59 10.59 -13.57
CA GLN A 771 22.96 10.27 -14.85
C GLN A 771 23.95 10.41 -16.02
N ASP A 772 24.77 11.47 -16.03
CA ASP A 772 25.79 11.70 -17.06
C ASP A 772 26.86 10.61 -17.05
N ARG A 773 27.15 10.03 -15.87
CA ARG A 773 27.99 8.84 -15.68
C ARG A 773 27.24 7.52 -15.91
N ASP A 774 26.00 7.53 -16.37
CA ASP A 774 25.23 6.32 -16.69
C ASP A 774 25.04 5.34 -15.50
N LEU A 775 25.05 5.84 -14.25
CA LEU A 775 24.89 4.98 -13.06
C LEU A 775 23.43 4.83 -12.63
N VAL A 776 22.64 5.89 -12.80
CA VAL A 776 21.21 5.95 -12.47
C VAL A 776 20.45 6.62 -13.60
N PHE A 777 19.16 6.34 -13.70
CA PHE A 777 18.25 7.03 -14.61
C PHE A 777 17.03 7.54 -13.87
N ARG A 778 16.49 8.67 -14.34
CA ARG A 778 15.30 9.31 -13.78
C ARG A 778 14.04 8.87 -14.51
N ILE A 779 13.01 8.59 -13.73
CA ILE A 779 11.63 8.32 -14.16
C ILE A 779 10.74 9.40 -13.53
N GLY A 780 9.97 10.13 -14.36
CA GLY A 780 9.06 11.16 -13.89
C GLY A 780 9.71 12.50 -13.53
N GLN A 781 8.93 13.38 -12.90
CA GLN A 781 9.32 14.76 -12.61
C GLN A 781 9.44 15.05 -11.11
N ILE A 782 10.46 15.81 -10.71
CA ILE A 782 10.65 16.30 -9.34
C ILE A 782 9.45 17.19 -8.97
N PRO A 783 8.87 17.05 -7.76
CA PRO A 783 9.38 16.28 -6.62
C PRO A 783 9.08 14.77 -6.64
N TYR A 784 8.18 14.32 -7.51
CA TYR A 784 7.73 12.92 -7.61
C TYR A 784 8.63 12.03 -8.50
N ALA A 785 9.87 12.47 -8.79
CA ALA A 785 10.77 11.71 -9.62
C ALA A 785 11.27 10.48 -8.88
N ARG A 786 11.26 9.34 -9.57
CA ARG A 786 11.95 8.12 -9.15
C ARG A 786 13.28 8.01 -9.87
N TYR A 787 14.25 7.44 -9.21
CA TYR A 787 15.51 7.07 -9.81
C TYR A 787 15.70 5.56 -9.68
N GLU A 788 16.29 4.95 -10.69
CA GLU A 788 16.67 3.54 -10.65
C GLU A 788 18.13 3.40 -11.07
N PHE A 789 18.85 2.50 -10.38
CA PHE A 789 20.19 2.10 -10.80
C PHE A 789 20.13 1.42 -12.16
N LYS A 790 20.97 1.87 -13.11
CA LYS A 790 21.01 1.33 -14.47
C LYS A 790 21.18 -0.20 -14.45
N HIS A 791 21.99 -0.69 -13.52
CA HIS A 791 22.28 -2.11 -13.33
C HIS A 791 22.19 -2.55 -11.87
N ALA A 792 21.57 -3.71 -11.64
CA ALA A 792 21.46 -4.30 -10.29
C ALA A 792 22.82 -4.57 -9.64
N LEU A 793 23.84 -4.87 -10.45
CA LEU A 793 25.20 -5.08 -9.95
C LEU A 793 25.89 -3.79 -9.50
N VAL A 794 25.61 -2.65 -10.15
CA VAL A 794 26.10 -1.33 -9.70
C VAL A 794 25.58 -1.07 -8.30
N HIS A 795 24.26 -1.22 -8.10
CA HIS A 795 23.64 -1.12 -6.77
C HIS A 795 24.31 -2.02 -5.74
N GLU A 796 24.49 -3.31 -6.05
CA GLU A 796 25.09 -4.30 -5.14
C GLU A 796 26.53 -3.95 -4.74
N LEU A 797 27.36 -3.53 -5.71
CA LEU A 797 28.75 -3.14 -5.48
C LEU A 797 28.85 -1.83 -4.70
N THR A 798 28.05 -0.83 -5.07
CA THR A 798 27.96 0.44 -4.35
C THR A 798 27.56 0.20 -2.89
N TYR A 799 26.59 -0.66 -2.61
CA TYR A 799 26.17 -0.96 -1.24
C TYR A 799 27.29 -1.68 -0.46
N ARG A 800 27.98 -2.64 -1.09
CA ARG A 800 29.09 -3.39 -0.46
C ARG A 800 30.34 -2.55 -0.22
N SER A 801 30.57 -1.48 -0.98
CA SER A 801 31.72 -0.59 -0.79
C SER A 801 31.59 0.35 0.42
N ILE A 802 30.41 0.44 1.03
CA ILE A 802 30.16 1.34 2.16
C ILE A 802 30.77 0.77 3.45
N VAL A 803 31.60 1.55 4.13
CA VAL A 803 32.17 1.20 5.43
C VAL A 803 31.05 1.02 6.47
N ARG A 804 31.18 -0.01 7.33
CA ARG A 804 30.16 -0.43 8.30
C ARG A 804 29.53 0.70 9.13
N ASN A 805 30.33 1.63 9.65
CA ASN A 805 29.84 2.74 10.49
C ASN A 805 29.04 3.77 9.66
N THR A 806 29.51 4.10 8.46
CA THR A 806 28.81 4.99 7.53
C THR A 806 27.50 4.37 7.06
N CYS A 807 27.52 3.09 6.72
CA CYS A 807 26.33 2.33 6.34
C CYS A 807 25.27 2.36 7.46
N ARG A 808 25.69 2.11 8.72
CA ARG A 808 24.82 2.23 9.89
C ARG A 808 24.21 3.64 10.05
N SER A 809 25.01 4.68 9.81
CA SER A 809 24.52 6.07 9.84
C SER A 809 23.49 6.35 8.75
N TYR A 810 23.74 5.91 7.51
CA TYR A 810 22.78 6.05 6.41
C TYR A 810 21.47 5.32 6.68
N HIS A 811 21.51 4.08 7.19
CA HIS A 811 20.31 3.37 7.60
C HIS A 811 19.50 4.14 8.65
N ARG A 812 20.17 4.76 9.62
CA ARG A 812 19.49 5.57 10.65
C ARG A 812 18.82 6.81 10.06
N ARG A 813 19.52 7.56 9.19
CA ARG A 813 18.97 8.73 8.50
C ARG A 813 17.73 8.37 7.66
N ILE A 814 17.81 7.28 6.92
CA ILE A 814 16.69 6.79 6.10
C ILE A 814 15.51 6.35 7.00
N ALA A 815 15.78 5.65 8.10
CA ALA A 815 14.73 5.30 9.06
C ALA A 815 14.04 6.53 9.66
N ASP A 816 14.80 7.57 10.00
CA ASP A 816 14.26 8.83 10.52
C ASP A 816 13.44 9.57 9.45
N ALA A 817 13.89 9.59 8.19
CA ALA A 817 13.16 10.12 7.06
C ALA A 817 11.82 9.37 6.83
N LEU A 818 11.85 8.04 6.82
CA LEU A 818 10.65 7.20 6.72
C LEU A 818 9.66 7.49 7.86
N LYS A 819 10.11 7.60 9.12
CA LYS A 819 9.23 7.91 10.27
C LYS A 819 8.59 9.29 10.18
N SER A 820 9.28 10.28 9.59
CA SER A 820 8.78 11.65 9.48
C SER A 820 7.64 11.83 8.46
N ASN A 821 7.29 10.77 7.72
CA ASN A 821 6.27 10.74 6.67
C ASN A 821 6.44 11.82 5.58
N VAL A 822 7.67 12.30 5.39
CA VAL A 822 8.00 13.20 4.27
C VAL A 822 7.76 12.41 2.97
N ALA A 823 6.80 12.88 2.17
CA ALA A 823 6.29 12.27 0.93
C ALA A 823 5.25 11.13 1.02
N GLY A 824 4.53 10.98 2.14
CA GLY A 824 3.41 10.02 2.23
C GLY A 824 3.81 8.54 2.20
N LEU A 825 5.12 8.24 2.21
CA LEU A 825 5.70 6.89 2.17
C LEU A 825 5.84 6.26 3.56
N GLY A 826 5.88 7.07 4.62
CA GLY A 826 6.24 6.66 5.97
C GLY A 826 5.15 5.90 6.75
N ALA A 827 3.88 6.16 6.43
CA ALA A 827 2.76 5.55 7.13
C ALA A 827 2.48 4.09 6.70
N ASN A 828 3.01 3.65 5.55
CA ASN A 828 2.51 2.44 4.86
C ASN A 828 3.51 1.27 4.74
N GLU A 829 4.77 1.41 5.18
CA GLU A 829 5.81 0.36 5.03
C GLU A 829 6.63 0.15 6.34
N PRO A 830 6.01 -0.33 7.43
CA PRO A 830 6.68 -0.48 8.73
C PRO A 830 7.84 -1.48 8.72
N GLU A 831 7.76 -2.56 7.94
CA GLU A 831 8.82 -3.56 7.81
C GLU A 831 10.09 -3.01 7.15
N VAL A 832 9.97 -2.07 6.20
CA VAL A 832 11.13 -1.38 5.61
C VAL A 832 11.78 -0.48 6.64
N THR A 833 10.96 0.28 7.38
CA THR A 833 11.44 1.12 8.49
C THR A 833 12.16 0.27 9.54
N ALA A 834 11.60 -0.88 9.91
CA ALA A 834 12.23 -1.83 10.83
C ALA A 834 13.57 -2.35 10.32
N TRP A 835 13.67 -2.68 9.02
CA TRP A 835 14.92 -3.13 8.41
C TRP A 835 16.02 -2.07 8.54
N HIS A 836 15.71 -0.81 8.22
CA HIS A 836 16.65 0.30 8.37
C HIS A 836 16.99 0.56 9.85
N LEU A 837 16.04 0.45 10.79
CA LEU A 837 16.31 0.61 12.22
C LEU A 837 17.22 -0.51 12.76
N GLU A 838 17.02 -1.77 12.34
CA GLU A 838 17.89 -2.88 12.71
C GLU A 838 19.32 -2.64 12.19
N LYS A 839 19.46 -2.34 10.89
CA LYS A 839 20.77 -2.08 10.28
C LYS A 839 21.43 -0.80 10.78
N GLY A 840 20.63 0.19 11.20
CA GLY A 840 21.04 1.39 11.93
C GLY A 840 21.43 1.11 13.38
N GLY A 841 21.19 -0.11 13.88
CA GLY A 841 21.51 -0.56 15.22
C GLY A 841 20.68 0.12 16.31
N VAL A 842 19.37 0.26 16.05
CA VAL A 842 18.34 0.70 16.99
C VAL A 842 17.27 -0.40 17.10
N PRO A 843 17.61 -1.57 17.66
CA PRO A 843 16.75 -2.76 17.63
C PRO A 843 15.43 -2.57 18.36
N ASP A 844 15.38 -1.75 19.42
CA ASP A 844 14.16 -1.48 20.20
C ASP A 844 13.06 -0.85 19.31
N GLN A 845 13.40 0.20 18.57
CA GLN A 845 12.46 0.81 17.63
C GLN A 845 12.13 -0.13 16.46
N ALA A 846 13.09 -0.94 15.99
CA ALA A 846 12.84 -1.92 14.94
C ALA A 846 11.76 -2.94 15.37
N MET A 847 11.79 -3.40 16.63
CA MET A 847 10.76 -4.30 17.18
C MET A 847 9.36 -3.68 17.15
N ASP A 848 9.24 -2.38 17.47
CA ASP A 848 7.94 -1.69 17.45
C ASP A 848 7.35 -1.63 16.05
N HIS A 849 8.18 -1.33 15.04
CA HIS A 849 7.75 -1.34 13.65
C HIS A 849 7.43 -2.76 13.14
N LEU A 850 8.19 -3.79 13.55
CA LEU A 850 7.86 -5.18 13.19
C LEU A 850 6.54 -5.66 13.80
N GLU A 851 6.19 -5.20 15.00
CA GLU A 851 4.87 -5.49 15.57
C GLU A 851 3.76 -4.87 14.72
N ILE A 852 3.93 -3.61 14.29
CA ILE A 852 2.96 -2.93 13.41
C ILE A 852 2.82 -3.71 12.09
N ALA A 853 3.94 -4.08 11.45
CA ALA A 853 3.94 -4.86 10.22
C ALA A 853 3.24 -6.22 10.40
N GLY A 854 3.52 -6.91 11.50
CA GLY A 854 2.87 -8.17 11.84
C GLY A 854 1.36 -8.01 12.00
N ARG A 855 0.90 -6.98 12.71
CA ARG A 855 -0.54 -6.68 12.89
C ARG A 855 -1.23 -6.29 11.58
N GLN A 856 -0.55 -5.55 10.70
CA GLN A 856 -1.06 -5.22 9.37
C GLN A 856 -1.23 -6.46 8.50
N ALA A 857 -0.29 -7.41 8.56
CA ALA A 857 -0.40 -8.69 7.87
C ALA A 857 -1.55 -9.56 8.43
N VAL A 858 -1.76 -9.58 9.75
CA VAL A 858 -2.91 -10.28 10.37
C VAL A 858 -4.24 -9.74 9.85
N ARG A 859 -4.35 -8.42 9.63
CA ARG A 859 -5.59 -7.77 9.14
C ARG A 859 -6.05 -8.27 7.77
N VAL A 860 -5.12 -8.75 6.94
CA VAL A 860 -5.40 -9.30 5.60
C VAL A 860 -5.27 -10.83 5.57
N SER A 861 -5.32 -11.48 6.74
CA SER A 861 -5.17 -12.94 6.92
C SER A 861 -3.86 -13.52 6.37
N ALA A 862 -2.82 -12.68 6.22
CA ALA A 862 -1.49 -13.09 5.78
C ALA A 862 -0.65 -13.65 6.95
N HIS A 863 -1.08 -14.80 7.47
CA HIS A 863 -0.50 -15.43 8.67
C HIS A 863 0.98 -15.77 8.52
N ARG A 864 1.43 -16.20 7.33
CA ARG A 864 2.85 -16.53 7.06
C ARG A 864 3.75 -15.31 7.17
N GLU A 865 3.32 -14.18 6.60
CA GLU A 865 3.99 -12.89 6.66
C GLU A 865 4.00 -12.36 8.10
N ALA A 866 2.86 -12.39 8.79
CA ALA A 866 2.75 -11.99 10.19
C ALA A 866 3.70 -12.80 11.09
N ALA A 867 3.73 -14.13 10.93
CA ALA A 867 4.63 -15.01 11.67
C ALA A 867 6.11 -14.67 11.39
N ARG A 868 6.49 -14.32 10.16
CA ARG A 868 7.86 -13.88 9.84
C ARG A 868 8.24 -12.57 10.53
N HIS A 869 7.34 -11.59 10.57
CA HIS A 869 7.57 -10.33 11.27
C HIS A 869 7.74 -10.54 12.78
N PHE A 870 6.86 -11.32 13.42
CA PHE A 870 6.97 -11.62 14.85
C PHE A 870 8.22 -12.45 15.18
N ARG A 871 8.58 -13.45 14.34
CA ARG A 871 9.84 -14.19 14.50
C ARG A 871 11.06 -13.28 14.37
N TRP A 872 11.02 -12.30 13.47
CA TRP A 872 12.09 -11.31 13.34
C TRP A 872 12.20 -10.44 14.59
N ALA A 873 11.08 -9.90 15.09
CA ALA A 873 11.05 -9.11 16.32
C ALA A 873 11.56 -9.92 17.53
N LEU A 874 11.16 -11.18 17.66
CA LEU A 874 11.64 -12.09 18.71
C LEU A 874 13.15 -12.34 18.65
N ARG A 875 13.72 -12.41 17.44
CA ARG A 875 15.17 -12.56 17.23
C ARG A 875 15.92 -11.31 17.73
N LEU A 876 15.39 -10.12 17.42
CA LEU A 876 15.95 -8.86 17.89
C LEU A 876 15.84 -8.71 19.41
N ALA A 877 14.68 -9.07 19.97
CA ALA A 877 14.45 -9.04 21.41
C ALA A 877 15.42 -9.98 22.14
N GLY A 878 15.56 -11.22 21.65
CA GLY A 878 16.42 -12.24 22.23
C GLY A 878 17.91 -11.88 22.20
N ASN A 879 18.41 -11.38 21.06
CA ASN A 879 19.81 -10.97 20.92
C ASN A 879 20.18 -9.79 21.84
N ASN A 880 19.20 -8.98 22.27
CA ASN A 880 19.42 -7.79 23.09
C ASN A 880 18.81 -7.92 24.51
N ASN A 881 18.49 -9.14 24.97
CA ASN A 881 17.82 -9.35 26.26
C ASN A 881 18.81 -9.43 27.44
N GLU A 882 19.82 -8.57 27.48
CA GLU A 882 20.72 -8.48 28.62
C GLU A 882 19.90 -8.08 29.87
N SER A 883 20.05 -8.85 30.96
CA SER A 883 19.33 -8.65 32.23
C SER A 883 17.80 -8.79 32.18
N GLY A 884 17.23 -9.41 31.13
CA GLY A 884 15.79 -9.66 31.05
C GLY A 884 14.92 -8.45 30.70
N LYS A 885 15.52 -7.33 30.25
CA LYS A 885 14.84 -6.07 29.89
C LYS A 885 13.65 -6.28 28.93
N HIS A 886 13.74 -7.25 28.02
CA HIS A 886 12.74 -7.48 26.98
C HIS A 886 11.80 -8.65 27.29
N ASN A 887 11.82 -9.25 28.48
CA ASN A 887 10.98 -10.41 28.82
C ASN A 887 9.49 -10.17 28.56
N GLU A 888 8.96 -9.01 28.96
CA GLU A 888 7.57 -8.63 28.74
C GLU A 888 7.24 -8.50 27.24
N ARG A 889 8.16 -7.89 26.49
CA ARG A 889 8.04 -7.71 25.03
C ARG A 889 8.09 -9.06 24.30
N ILE A 890 8.99 -9.96 24.70
CA ILE A 890 9.10 -11.31 24.16
C ILE A 890 7.79 -12.07 24.42
N LYS A 891 7.25 -12.00 25.64
CA LYS A 891 5.97 -12.63 25.99
C LYS A 891 4.82 -12.13 25.09
N GLN A 892 4.73 -10.81 24.89
CA GLN A 892 3.73 -10.21 24.00
C GLN A 892 3.89 -10.66 22.54
N LEU A 893 5.12 -10.67 22.00
CA LEU A 893 5.39 -11.11 20.63
C LEU A 893 5.09 -12.61 20.43
N LEU A 894 5.37 -13.46 21.43
CA LEU A 894 5.00 -14.88 21.39
C LEU A 894 3.48 -15.08 21.33
N LEU A 895 2.72 -14.26 22.07
CA LEU A 895 1.26 -14.28 22.05
C LEU A 895 0.66 -13.76 20.74
N LEU A 896 1.38 -12.90 20.02
CA LEU A 896 0.99 -12.50 18.66
C LEU A 896 1.35 -13.57 17.63
N LEU A 897 2.48 -14.26 17.80
CA LEU A 897 2.95 -15.34 16.92
C LEU A 897 2.09 -16.61 17.02
N GLY A 898 1.71 -17.02 18.24
CA GLY A 898 0.98 -18.27 18.51
C GLY A 898 -0.24 -18.48 17.60
N PRO A 899 -1.21 -17.53 17.56
CA PRO A 899 -2.37 -17.63 16.68
C PRO A 899 -2.03 -17.74 15.19
N GLN A 900 -0.94 -17.10 14.73
CA GLN A 900 -0.54 -17.19 13.31
C GLN A 900 0.01 -18.57 12.97
N LEU A 901 0.76 -19.18 13.89
CA LEU A 901 1.24 -20.54 13.72
C LEU A 901 0.13 -21.58 13.84
N LEU A 902 -0.86 -21.34 14.71
CA LEU A 902 -2.07 -22.15 14.78
C LEU A 902 -2.83 -22.13 13.45
N ALA A 903 -3.01 -20.95 12.86
CA ALA A 903 -3.61 -20.81 11.54
C ALA A 903 -2.75 -21.45 10.43
N GLU A 904 -1.42 -21.26 10.42
CA GLU A 904 -0.56 -21.80 9.35
C GLU A 904 -0.35 -23.33 9.43
N ARG A 905 -0.18 -23.87 10.65
CA ARG A 905 0.34 -25.23 10.88
C ARG A 905 -0.60 -26.12 11.70
N GLY A 906 -1.73 -25.58 12.15
CA GLY A 906 -2.71 -26.30 12.96
C GLY A 906 -2.35 -26.41 14.45
N PHE A 907 -3.32 -26.86 15.23
CA PHE A 907 -3.24 -26.94 16.69
C PHE A 907 -2.15 -27.88 17.21
N ALA A 908 -1.86 -28.96 16.49
CA ALA A 908 -0.92 -30.00 16.94
C ALA A 908 0.57 -29.72 16.65
N SER A 909 0.90 -28.59 16.00
CA SER A 909 2.28 -28.24 15.64
C SER A 909 3.20 -28.19 16.87
N LEU A 910 4.37 -28.81 16.77
CA LEU A 910 5.39 -28.75 17.83
C LEU A 910 5.86 -27.31 18.09
N GLU A 911 5.96 -26.50 17.04
CA GLU A 911 6.39 -25.11 17.14
C GLU A 911 5.38 -24.25 17.91
N VAL A 912 4.08 -24.51 17.73
CA VAL A 912 3.02 -23.87 18.54
C VAL A 912 3.23 -24.17 20.01
N GLY A 913 3.46 -25.44 20.35
CA GLY A 913 3.75 -25.86 21.73
C GLY A 913 5.00 -25.18 22.30
N ASP A 914 6.07 -25.05 21.51
CA ASP A 914 7.31 -24.36 21.92
C ASP A 914 7.06 -22.87 22.21
N VAL A 915 6.28 -22.19 21.37
CA VAL A 915 5.92 -20.77 21.54
C VAL A 915 5.17 -20.55 22.85
N TYR A 916 4.12 -21.33 23.11
CA TYR A 916 3.32 -21.16 24.33
C TYR A 916 4.07 -21.64 25.59
N ARG A 917 4.90 -22.69 25.53
CA ARG A 917 5.79 -23.06 26.65
C ARG A 917 6.77 -21.95 26.99
N ARG A 918 7.37 -21.31 25.99
CA ARG A 918 8.27 -20.17 26.20
C ARG A 918 7.52 -18.97 26.79
N ALA A 919 6.29 -18.70 26.36
CA ALA A 919 5.45 -17.64 26.93
C ALA A 919 5.09 -17.93 28.40
N LYS A 920 4.76 -19.19 28.74
CA LYS A 920 4.48 -19.64 30.12
C LYS A 920 5.71 -19.55 31.03
N ALA A 921 6.90 -19.86 30.53
CA ALA A 921 8.13 -19.67 31.30
C ALA A 921 8.34 -18.19 31.65
N LEU A 922 8.00 -17.27 30.74
CA LEU A 922 8.09 -15.82 30.97
C LEU A 922 6.99 -15.28 31.89
N SER A 923 5.78 -15.85 31.90
CA SER A 923 4.68 -15.39 32.76
C SER A 923 5.00 -15.47 34.26
N ASN A 924 5.89 -16.37 34.66
CA ASN A 924 6.32 -16.50 36.06
C ASN A 924 7.23 -15.36 36.52
N ILE A 925 7.90 -14.68 35.59
CA ILE A 925 8.90 -13.65 35.86
C ILE A 925 8.35 -12.26 35.52
N CYS A 926 7.43 -12.18 34.57
CA CYS A 926 6.74 -10.97 34.17
C CYS A 926 5.71 -10.50 35.21
N ALA A 927 5.59 -9.17 35.36
CA ALA A 927 4.63 -8.57 36.29
C ALA A 927 3.18 -8.64 35.77
N ASP A 928 2.98 -8.48 34.45
CA ASP A 928 1.65 -8.54 33.86
C ASP A 928 1.15 -9.98 33.70
N LYS A 929 0.13 -10.32 34.47
CA LYS A 929 -0.54 -11.63 34.44
C LYS A 929 -1.83 -11.64 33.60
N SER A 930 -2.24 -10.50 33.05
CA SER A 930 -3.51 -10.37 32.31
C SER A 930 -3.63 -11.30 31.11
N GLN A 931 -2.50 -11.71 30.54
CA GLN A 931 -2.44 -12.58 29.37
C GLN A 931 -2.28 -14.06 29.71
N ASN A 932 -2.22 -14.44 31.00
CA ASN A 932 -1.94 -15.82 31.39
C ASN A 932 -3.00 -16.80 30.88
N CYS A 933 -4.29 -16.43 30.88
CA CYS A 933 -5.35 -17.26 30.29
C CYS A 933 -5.04 -17.58 28.82
N ARG A 934 -4.63 -16.60 28.01
CA ARG A 934 -4.30 -16.84 26.58
C ARG A 934 -3.10 -17.77 26.40
N ILE A 935 -2.11 -17.67 27.28
CA ILE A 935 -0.94 -18.56 27.27
C ILE A 935 -1.37 -20.00 27.57
N VAL A 936 -2.13 -20.19 28.64
CA VAL A 936 -2.59 -21.50 29.09
C VAL A 936 -3.55 -22.10 28.07
N TRP A 937 -4.46 -21.31 27.48
CA TRP A 937 -5.34 -21.75 26.41
C TRP A 937 -4.58 -22.29 25.20
N GLY A 938 -3.60 -21.54 24.70
CA GLY A 938 -2.81 -21.95 23.54
C GLY A 938 -2.02 -23.23 23.80
N LEU A 939 -1.46 -23.38 25.01
CA LEU A 939 -0.76 -24.59 25.41
C LEU A 939 -1.72 -25.78 25.58
N TRP A 940 -2.85 -25.58 26.26
CA TRP A 940 -3.89 -26.59 26.44
C TRP A 940 -4.40 -27.10 25.10
N SER A 941 -4.71 -26.18 24.17
CA SER A 941 -5.21 -26.50 22.83
C SER A 941 -4.21 -27.33 22.02
N ASN A 942 -2.91 -27.09 22.18
CA ASN A 942 -1.87 -27.92 21.57
C ASN A 942 -1.79 -29.31 22.22
N CYS A 943 -1.77 -29.38 23.55
CA CYS A 943 -1.65 -30.63 24.30
C CYS A 943 -2.84 -31.56 24.08
N ILE A 944 -4.07 -31.04 24.09
CA ILE A 944 -5.28 -31.84 23.94
C ILE A 944 -5.31 -32.51 22.56
N VAL A 945 -5.01 -31.79 21.48
CA VAL A 945 -5.04 -32.35 20.11
C VAL A 945 -3.97 -33.44 19.90
N ARG A 946 -2.85 -33.33 20.61
CA ARG A 946 -1.76 -34.32 20.65
C ARG A 946 -2.01 -35.46 21.65
N ALA A 947 -3.21 -35.55 22.23
CA ALA A 947 -3.60 -36.56 23.22
C ALA A 947 -2.69 -36.61 24.48
N GLN A 948 -2.14 -35.47 24.90
CA GLN A 948 -1.40 -35.34 26.16
C GLN A 948 -2.37 -35.03 27.31
N LEU A 949 -3.22 -36.01 27.66
CA LEU A 949 -4.36 -35.78 28.54
C LEU A 949 -3.96 -35.34 29.96
N ASP A 950 -2.92 -35.92 30.56
CA ASP A 950 -2.48 -35.55 31.91
C ASP A 950 -2.14 -34.05 32.01
N LEU A 951 -1.34 -33.56 31.05
CA LEU A 951 -0.99 -32.15 30.98
C LEU A 951 -2.20 -31.27 30.62
N ALA A 952 -3.12 -31.77 29.81
CA ALA A 952 -4.35 -31.06 29.48
C ALA A 952 -5.30 -30.92 30.69
N VAL A 953 -5.33 -31.90 31.61
CA VAL A 953 -6.05 -31.78 32.90
C VAL A 953 -5.44 -30.64 33.72
N GLU A 954 -4.12 -30.69 33.94
CA GLU A 954 -3.41 -29.70 34.76
C GLU A 954 -3.61 -28.27 34.22
N LEU A 955 -3.47 -28.08 32.91
CA LEU A 955 -3.66 -26.79 32.26
C LEU A 955 -5.12 -26.34 32.26
N GLY A 956 -6.08 -27.27 32.17
CA GLY A 956 -7.51 -26.96 32.25
C GLY A 956 -7.90 -26.40 33.62
N GLU A 957 -7.44 -27.05 34.69
CA GLU A 957 -7.67 -26.59 36.07
C GLU A 957 -6.96 -25.26 36.35
N GLU A 958 -5.72 -25.08 35.88
CA GLU A 958 -5.01 -23.80 35.97
C GLU A 958 -5.77 -22.69 35.23
N PHE A 959 -6.28 -22.97 34.03
CA PHE A 959 -7.05 -22.00 33.25
C PHE A 959 -8.34 -21.60 33.97
N LEU A 960 -9.06 -22.56 34.56
CA LEU A 960 -10.28 -22.28 35.31
C LEU A 960 -10.00 -21.42 36.54
N GLY A 961 -8.93 -21.70 37.29
CA GLY A 961 -8.50 -20.87 38.41
C GLY A 961 -8.17 -19.44 37.99
N LEU A 962 -7.44 -19.26 36.87
CA LEU A 962 -7.16 -17.93 36.31
C LEU A 962 -8.44 -17.21 35.84
N ALA A 963 -9.39 -17.94 35.25
CA ALA A 963 -10.66 -17.37 34.82
C ALA A 963 -11.47 -16.85 36.01
N GLU A 964 -11.53 -17.60 37.12
CA GLU A 964 -12.21 -17.21 38.35
C GLU A 964 -11.56 -15.97 38.99
N GLU A 965 -10.22 -15.86 38.99
CA GLU A 965 -9.52 -14.68 39.50
C GLU A 965 -9.82 -13.40 38.70
N THR A 966 -9.96 -13.53 37.37
CA THR A 966 -10.22 -12.38 36.49
C THR A 966 -11.68 -11.95 36.44
N GLY A 967 -12.61 -12.85 36.78
CA GLY A 967 -14.06 -12.62 36.66
C GLY A 967 -14.55 -12.51 35.20
N ASP A 968 -13.73 -12.91 34.22
CA ASP A 968 -14.10 -12.89 32.80
C ASP A 968 -14.98 -14.10 32.47
N GLN A 969 -16.25 -13.82 32.19
CA GLN A 969 -17.28 -14.83 31.92
C GLN A 969 -16.95 -15.74 30.73
N LEU A 970 -16.30 -15.22 29.67
CA LEU A 970 -15.89 -16.05 28.53
C LEU A 970 -14.74 -16.97 28.87
N ASN A 971 -13.81 -16.54 29.73
CA ASN A 971 -12.78 -17.42 30.24
C ASN A 971 -13.39 -18.47 31.18
N THR A 972 -14.42 -18.15 31.96
CA THR A 972 -15.13 -19.17 32.75
C THR A 972 -15.78 -20.23 31.85
N VAL A 973 -16.45 -19.81 30.77
CA VAL A 973 -17.00 -20.73 29.75
C VAL A 973 -15.90 -21.61 29.16
N ALA A 974 -14.78 -21.02 28.78
CA ALA A 974 -13.64 -21.76 28.24
C ALA A 974 -13.04 -22.74 29.26
N GLY A 975 -13.00 -22.42 30.56
CA GLY A 975 -12.53 -23.33 31.61
C GLY A 975 -13.45 -24.53 31.81
N PHE A 976 -14.76 -24.35 31.78
CA PHE A 976 -15.69 -25.50 31.78
C PHE A 976 -15.60 -26.31 30.49
N TYR A 977 -15.39 -25.64 29.36
CA TYR A 977 -15.17 -26.30 28.07
C TYR A 977 -13.91 -27.19 28.10
N THR A 978 -12.76 -26.70 28.58
CA THR A 978 -11.52 -27.49 28.63
C THR A 978 -11.70 -28.76 29.45
N ARG A 979 -12.36 -28.64 30.61
CA ARG A 979 -12.73 -29.78 31.47
C ARG A 979 -13.66 -30.75 30.75
N GLY A 980 -14.69 -30.25 30.06
CA GLY A 980 -15.62 -31.08 29.30
C GLY A 980 -14.93 -31.92 28.22
N VAL A 981 -14.03 -31.31 27.45
CA VAL A 981 -13.27 -31.99 26.39
C VAL A 981 -12.36 -33.09 26.96
N VAL A 982 -11.63 -32.79 28.03
CA VAL A 982 -10.75 -33.78 28.66
C VAL A 982 -11.56 -34.93 29.26
N SER A 983 -12.65 -34.64 29.97
CA SER A 983 -13.56 -35.67 30.50
C SER A 983 -14.16 -36.54 29.40
N TYR A 984 -14.50 -35.98 28.24
CA TYR A 984 -14.99 -36.75 27.09
C TYR A 984 -13.97 -37.79 26.63
N TYR A 985 -12.72 -37.38 26.40
CA TYR A 985 -11.68 -38.30 25.91
C TYR A 985 -11.24 -39.33 26.96
N LEU A 986 -11.27 -38.99 28.25
CA LEU A 986 -11.09 -39.94 29.35
C LEU A 986 -12.26 -40.95 29.50
N GLY A 987 -13.36 -40.75 28.77
CA GLY A 987 -14.56 -41.57 28.86
C GLY A 987 -15.45 -41.25 30.06
N ALA A 988 -15.27 -40.12 30.74
CA ALA A 988 -16.12 -39.67 31.84
C ALA A 988 -17.33 -38.86 31.31
N PHE A 989 -18.24 -39.51 30.56
CA PHE A 989 -19.32 -38.82 29.83
C PHE A 989 -20.28 -38.02 30.72
N ASP A 990 -20.59 -38.49 31.93
CA ASP A 990 -21.46 -37.74 32.85
C ASP A 990 -20.83 -36.40 33.28
N ASP A 991 -19.52 -36.40 33.55
CA ASP A 991 -18.79 -35.19 33.93
C ASP A 991 -18.55 -34.27 32.73
N ALA A 992 -18.28 -34.86 31.56
CA ALA A 992 -18.21 -34.11 30.30
C ALA A 992 -19.55 -33.41 30.00
N LYS A 993 -20.68 -34.12 30.14
CA LYS A 993 -22.02 -33.58 29.91
C LYS A 993 -22.34 -32.44 30.87
N LYS A 994 -22.03 -32.59 32.16
CA LYS A 994 -22.18 -31.50 33.14
C LYS A 994 -21.34 -30.28 32.74
N ALA A 995 -20.07 -30.47 32.43
CA ALA A 995 -19.16 -29.38 32.09
C ALA A 995 -19.57 -28.63 30.83
N PHE A 996 -19.91 -29.34 29.74
CA PHE A 996 -20.41 -28.71 28.51
C PHE A 996 -21.77 -28.02 28.71
N THR A 997 -22.67 -28.60 29.51
CA THR A 997 -23.95 -27.94 29.82
C THR A 997 -23.71 -26.64 30.58
N THR A 998 -22.78 -26.62 31.55
CA THR A 998 -22.40 -25.39 32.25
C THR A 998 -21.77 -24.36 31.31
N ALA A 999 -20.88 -24.79 30.42
CA ALA A 999 -20.24 -23.90 29.44
C ALA A 999 -21.25 -23.27 28.48
N THR A 1000 -22.24 -24.03 28.01
CA THR A 1000 -23.27 -23.58 27.06
C THR A 1000 -24.45 -22.85 27.72
N ALA A 1001 -24.62 -22.94 29.04
CA ALA A 1001 -25.71 -22.27 29.78
C ALA A 1001 -25.57 -20.74 29.80
N VAL A 1002 -24.34 -20.25 29.64
CA VAL A 1002 -24.03 -18.83 29.52
C VAL A 1002 -24.08 -18.46 28.04
N HIS A 1003 -25.22 -17.94 27.58
CA HIS A 1003 -25.39 -17.58 26.17
C HIS A 1003 -25.95 -16.16 26.03
N GLU A 1004 -25.22 -15.34 25.28
CA GLU A 1004 -25.65 -14.05 24.75
C GLU A 1004 -25.12 -13.96 23.32
N ASP A 1005 -25.96 -13.55 22.36
CA ASP A 1005 -25.62 -13.50 20.92
C ASP A 1005 -24.31 -12.73 20.64
N ARG A 1006 -23.96 -11.76 21.50
CA ARG A 1006 -22.72 -10.97 21.38
C ARG A 1006 -21.44 -11.80 21.56
N PHE A 1007 -21.51 -13.00 22.13
CA PHE A 1007 -20.34 -13.82 22.44
C PHE A 1007 -19.91 -14.74 21.30
N ASP A 1008 -20.76 -14.99 20.30
CA ASP A 1008 -20.47 -15.97 19.25
C ASP A 1008 -19.24 -15.59 18.40
N GLU A 1009 -19.17 -14.33 17.95
CA GLU A 1009 -18.01 -13.80 17.23
C GLU A 1009 -16.78 -13.71 18.15
N GLU A 1010 -16.95 -13.28 19.40
CA GLU A 1010 -15.84 -13.09 20.33
C GLU A 1010 -15.16 -14.42 20.67
N MET A 1011 -15.90 -15.52 20.79
CA MET A 1011 -15.33 -16.85 21.02
C MET A 1011 -14.44 -17.29 19.85
N ALA A 1012 -14.93 -17.17 18.61
CA ALA A 1012 -14.16 -17.55 17.43
C ALA A 1012 -12.83 -16.78 17.35
N VAL A 1013 -12.87 -15.47 17.57
CA VAL A 1013 -11.66 -14.61 17.55
C VAL A 1013 -10.71 -14.92 18.70
N ARG A 1014 -11.22 -15.12 19.93
CA ARG A 1014 -10.40 -15.28 21.13
C ARG A 1014 -9.78 -16.68 21.23
N PHE A 1015 -10.52 -17.71 20.84
CA PHE A 1015 -10.15 -19.11 21.07
C PHE A 1015 -9.81 -19.87 19.78
N GLY A 1016 -10.05 -19.27 18.60
CA GLY A 1016 -9.82 -19.84 17.28
C GLY A 1016 -10.97 -20.74 16.78
N ILE A 1017 -11.96 -21.00 17.63
CA ILE A 1017 -13.17 -21.80 17.35
C ILE A 1017 -14.30 -21.30 18.24
N ASN A 1018 -15.55 -21.45 17.80
CA ASN A 1018 -16.71 -21.17 18.64
C ASN A 1018 -16.94 -22.34 19.61
N LEU A 1019 -16.77 -22.07 20.92
CA LEU A 1019 -16.80 -23.09 21.97
C LEU A 1019 -18.18 -23.70 22.18
N GLN A 1020 -19.25 -22.97 21.85
CA GLN A 1020 -20.62 -23.47 21.96
C GLN A 1020 -20.91 -24.51 20.86
N ILE A 1021 -20.52 -24.21 19.61
CA ILE A 1021 -20.65 -25.15 18.49
C ILE A 1021 -19.87 -26.43 18.79
N THR A 1022 -18.61 -26.31 19.23
CA THR A 1022 -17.79 -27.49 19.52
C THR A 1022 -18.28 -28.26 20.74
N ALA A 1023 -18.75 -27.59 21.80
CA ALA A 1023 -19.37 -28.26 22.95
C ALA A 1023 -20.62 -29.06 22.54
N ASN A 1024 -21.48 -28.47 21.70
CA ASN A 1024 -22.67 -29.13 21.18
C ASN A 1024 -22.31 -30.33 20.28
N ALA A 1025 -21.22 -30.25 19.52
CA ALA A 1025 -20.70 -31.38 18.74
C ALA A 1025 -20.20 -32.53 19.63
N TYR A 1026 -19.57 -32.24 20.78
CA TYR A 1026 -19.22 -33.28 21.76
C TYR A 1026 -20.45 -33.88 22.44
N LEU A 1027 -21.43 -33.04 22.83
CA LEU A 1027 -22.70 -33.49 23.41
C LEU A 1027 -23.47 -34.40 22.45
N LEU A 1028 -23.47 -34.09 21.15
CA LEU A 1028 -24.01 -34.92 20.08
C LEU A 1028 -23.41 -36.33 20.10
N TRP A 1029 -22.09 -36.43 20.20
CA TRP A 1029 -21.39 -37.72 20.28
C TRP A 1029 -21.67 -38.46 21.58
N ILE A 1030 -21.75 -37.78 22.72
CA ILE A 1030 -22.13 -38.38 23.99
C ILE A 1030 -23.54 -38.99 23.88
N ASP A 1031 -24.52 -38.23 23.38
CA ASP A 1031 -25.89 -38.73 23.21
C ASP A 1031 -25.94 -39.93 22.24
N THR A 1032 -25.13 -39.91 21.17
CA THR A 1032 -25.01 -41.02 20.20
C THR A 1032 -24.44 -42.29 20.83
N LEU A 1033 -23.29 -42.19 21.51
CA LEU A 1033 -22.62 -43.33 22.15
C LEU A 1033 -23.45 -43.88 23.32
N SER A 1034 -24.22 -43.02 24.01
CA SER A 1034 -25.18 -43.43 25.04
C SER A 1034 -26.46 -44.05 24.47
N GLY A 1035 -26.63 -44.14 23.14
CA GLY A 1035 -27.77 -44.78 22.48
C GLY A 1035 -29.01 -43.90 22.30
N ASN A 1036 -28.92 -42.58 22.53
CA ASN A 1036 -30.02 -41.63 22.39
C ASN A 1036 -30.12 -41.10 20.94
N PHE A 1037 -30.27 -41.99 19.96
CA PHE A 1037 -30.14 -41.67 18.53
C PHE A 1037 -31.12 -40.60 18.02
N GLU A 1038 -32.40 -40.62 18.44
CA GLU A 1038 -33.38 -39.62 18.01
C GLU A 1038 -32.99 -38.20 18.47
N ARG A 1039 -32.51 -38.10 19.71
CA ARG A 1039 -32.02 -36.84 20.26
C ARG A 1039 -30.76 -36.36 19.53
N ALA A 1040 -29.86 -37.27 19.18
CA ALA A 1040 -28.65 -36.94 18.42
C ALA A 1040 -29.00 -36.40 17.03
N VAL A 1041 -29.91 -37.05 16.29
CA VAL A 1041 -30.35 -36.57 14.97
C VAL A 1041 -30.95 -35.17 15.05
N LEU A 1042 -31.84 -34.91 16.02
CA LEU A 1042 -32.41 -33.58 16.24
C LEU A 1042 -31.34 -32.53 16.60
N ALA A 1043 -30.38 -32.89 17.45
CA ALA A 1043 -29.27 -32.03 17.82
C ALA A 1043 -28.35 -31.71 16.63
N SER A 1044 -28.16 -32.64 15.70
CA SER A 1044 -27.34 -32.41 14.49
C SER A 1044 -27.93 -31.32 13.59
N VAL A 1045 -29.25 -31.28 13.42
CA VAL A 1045 -29.95 -30.25 12.64
C VAL A 1045 -29.81 -28.88 13.31
N ALA A 1046 -29.98 -28.81 14.63
CA ALA A 1046 -29.79 -27.58 15.39
C ALA A 1046 -28.34 -27.07 15.32
N LEU A 1047 -27.36 -27.98 15.37
CA LEU A 1047 -25.94 -27.66 15.30
C LEU A 1047 -25.55 -27.08 13.94
N ILE A 1048 -26.06 -27.62 12.84
CA ILE A 1048 -25.85 -27.07 11.49
C ILE A 1048 -26.38 -25.64 11.42
N GLY A 1049 -27.62 -25.42 11.87
CA GLY A 1049 -28.21 -24.08 11.86
C GLY A 1049 -27.49 -23.08 12.78
N GLN A 1050 -26.77 -23.54 13.81
CA GLN A 1050 -25.88 -22.67 14.61
C GLN A 1050 -24.58 -22.38 13.86
N ALA A 1051 -23.96 -23.39 13.27
CA ALA A 1051 -22.72 -23.26 12.51
C ALA A 1051 -22.86 -22.33 11.30
N GLU A 1052 -23.93 -22.48 10.53
CA GLU A 1052 -24.23 -21.61 9.38
C GLU A 1052 -24.47 -20.15 9.78
N ARG A 1053 -25.05 -19.90 10.97
CA ARG A 1053 -25.24 -18.54 11.49
C ARG A 1053 -23.94 -17.91 11.98
N CYS A 1054 -23.05 -18.70 12.57
CA CYS A 1054 -21.76 -18.24 13.07
C CYS A 1054 -20.82 -17.76 11.95
N SER A 1055 -21.05 -18.17 10.70
CA SER A 1055 -20.26 -17.77 9.51
C SER A 1055 -18.74 -17.97 9.63
N HIS A 1056 -18.28 -18.87 10.52
CA HIS A 1056 -16.86 -19.16 10.76
C HIS A 1056 -16.50 -20.57 10.28
N ASP A 1057 -15.76 -20.66 9.16
CA ASP A 1057 -15.50 -21.91 8.42
C ASP A 1057 -14.89 -23.02 9.29
N ALA A 1058 -13.98 -22.67 10.22
CA ALA A 1058 -13.36 -23.67 11.09
C ALA A 1058 -14.37 -24.31 12.05
N SER A 1059 -15.28 -23.51 12.60
CA SER A 1059 -16.33 -23.98 13.51
C SER A 1059 -17.33 -24.86 12.76
N THR A 1060 -17.70 -24.45 11.54
CA THR A 1060 -18.61 -25.20 10.67
C THR A 1060 -17.99 -26.50 10.20
N GLY A 1061 -16.73 -26.49 9.74
CA GLY A 1061 -15.99 -27.69 9.37
C GLY A 1061 -15.84 -28.68 10.54
N PHE A 1062 -15.61 -28.18 11.76
CA PHE A 1062 -15.58 -29.00 12.97
C PHE A 1062 -16.94 -29.68 13.24
N ALA A 1063 -18.04 -28.92 13.19
CA ALA A 1063 -19.38 -29.46 13.38
C ALA A 1063 -19.72 -30.56 12.35
N HIS A 1064 -19.45 -30.30 11.07
CA HIS A 1064 -19.69 -31.28 10.00
C HIS A 1064 -18.84 -32.55 10.15
N ASN A 1065 -17.60 -32.44 10.63
CA ASN A 1065 -16.77 -33.60 10.95
C ASN A 1065 -17.40 -34.49 12.04
N PHE A 1066 -17.88 -33.88 13.12
CA PHE A 1066 -18.51 -34.62 14.21
C PHE A 1066 -19.85 -35.24 13.79
N ILE A 1067 -20.67 -34.52 13.01
CA ILE A 1067 -21.93 -35.04 12.45
C ILE A 1067 -21.68 -36.20 11.49
N SER A 1068 -20.66 -36.10 10.64
CA SER A 1068 -20.28 -37.18 9.73
C SER A 1068 -19.87 -38.44 10.50
N GLY A 1069 -19.02 -38.29 11.52
CA GLY A 1069 -18.61 -39.40 12.35
C GLY A 1069 -19.77 -40.05 13.12
N MET A 1070 -20.71 -39.25 13.62
CA MET A 1070 -21.97 -39.72 14.21
C MET A 1070 -22.75 -40.59 13.22
N TYR A 1071 -23.01 -40.09 12.01
CA TYR A 1071 -23.76 -40.85 11.00
C TYR A 1071 -23.05 -42.11 10.55
N ASN A 1072 -21.71 -42.10 10.47
CA ASN A 1072 -20.91 -43.30 10.22
C ASN A 1072 -21.10 -44.35 11.32
N PHE A 1073 -21.12 -43.92 12.59
CA PHE A 1073 -21.36 -44.82 13.72
C PHE A 1073 -22.77 -45.40 13.70
N MET A 1074 -23.78 -44.60 13.33
CA MET A 1074 -25.18 -45.04 13.22
C MET A 1074 -25.46 -45.90 11.96
N GLY A 1075 -24.47 -46.09 11.08
CA GLY A 1075 -24.63 -46.84 9.82
C GLY A 1075 -25.27 -46.06 8.67
N ASN A 1076 -25.52 -44.75 8.82
CA ASN A 1076 -26.06 -43.90 7.75
C ASN A 1076 -24.92 -43.29 6.92
N HIS A 1077 -24.29 -44.13 6.11
CA HIS A 1077 -23.08 -43.75 5.37
C HIS A 1077 -23.31 -42.71 4.26
N LEU A 1078 -24.53 -42.58 3.72
CA LEU A 1078 -24.87 -41.54 2.75
C LEU A 1078 -24.81 -40.14 3.38
N GLN A 1079 -25.42 -39.96 4.55
CA GLN A 1079 -25.34 -38.70 5.28
C GLN A 1079 -23.92 -38.43 5.76
N ALA A 1080 -23.20 -39.47 6.20
CA ALA A 1080 -21.81 -39.34 6.60
C ALA A 1080 -20.91 -38.82 5.46
N GLU A 1081 -21.05 -39.37 4.24
CA GLU A 1081 -20.29 -38.92 3.06
C GLU A 1081 -20.58 -37.45 2.73
N HIS A 1082 -21.85 -37.06 2.73
CA HIS A 1082 -22.26 -35.68 2.47
C HIS A 1082 -21.59 -34.69 3.44
N HIS A 1083 -21.73 -34.93 4.75
CA HIS A 1083 -21.16 -34.03 5.76
C HIS A 1083 -19.63 -34.03 5.73
N ALA A 1084 -18.98 -35.16 5.44
CA ALA A 1084 -17.53 -35.23 5.30
C ALA A 1084 -17.03 -34.43 4.09
N THR A 1085 -17.74 -34.49 2.97
CA THR A 1085 -17.41 -33.70 1.77
C THR A 1085 -17.51 -32.20 2.04
N VAL A 1086 -18.55 -31.76 2.77
CA VAL A 1086 -18.67 -30.35 3.19
C VAL A 1086 -17.53 -29.95 4.13
N ALA A 1087 -17.21 -30.77 5.14
CA ALA A 1087 -16.10 -30.48 6.05
C ALA A 1087 -14.75 -30.41 5.33
N GLU A 1088 -14.50 -31.31 4.37
CA GLU A 1088 -13.28 -31.32 3.55
C GLU A 1088 -13.19 -30.04 2.70
N ALA A 1089 -14.29 -29.62 2.09
CA ALA A 1089 -14.35 -28.41 1.27
C ALA A 1089 -14.07 -27.13 2.09
N LEU A 1090 -14.69 -26.99 3.27
CA LEU A 1090 -14.44 -25.87 4.19
C LEU A 1090 -13.00 -25.86 4.74
N SER A 1091 -12.35 -27.04 4.79
CA SER A 1091 -10.98 -27.19 5.30
C SER A 1091 -9.90 -27.07 4.20
N ASN A 1092 -10.28 -26.75 2.96
CA ASN A 1092 -9.33 -26.56 1.85
C ASN A 1092 -8.68 -25.16 1.83
N GLY A 1093 -9.24 -24.18 2.54
CA GLY A 1093 -8.61 -22.89 2.84
C GLY A 1093 -7.35 -23.07 3.71
N GLN A 1094 -6.36 -22.19 3.57
CA GLN A 1094 -5.03 -22.40 4.17
C GLN A 1094 -5.08 -22.38 5.72
N GLY A 1095 -5.13 -23.57 6.34
CA GLY A 1095 -4.80 -23.70 7.77
C GLY A 1095 -5.38 -24.88 8.54
N PHE A 1096 -6.41 -25.54 8.02
CA PHE A 1096 -7.11 -26.60 8.76
C PHE A 1096 -6.73 -28.01 8.31
N ALA A 1097 -5.42 -28.26 8.12
CA ALA A 1097 -4.92 -29.56 7.66
C ALA A 1097 -5.42 -30.73 8.52
N GLN A 1098 -5.51 -30.52 9.84
CA GLN A 1098 -6.08 -31.49 10.78
C GLN A 1098 -7.56 -31.79 10.47
N PHE A 1099 -8.41 -30.77 10.28
CA PHE A 1099 -9.84 -30.96 10.04
C PHE A 1099 -10.10 -31.56 8.67
N ARG A 1100 -9.29 -31.22 7.66
CA ARG A 1100 -9.32 -31.85 6.34
C ARG A 1100 -8.97 -33.34 6.42
N ALA A 1101 -7.89 -33.68 7.13
CA ALA A 1101 -7.51 -35.08 7.31
C ALA A 1101 -8.58 -35.87 8.07
N HIS A 1102 -9.18 -35.27 9.11
CA HIS A 1102 -10.32 -35.84 9.84
C HIS A 1102 -11.53 -36.07 8.92
N ALA A 1103 -11.85 -35.10 8.05
CA ALA A 1103 -12.92 -35.25 7.06
C ALA A 1103 -12.64 -36.40 6.08
N ARG A 1104 -11.39 -36.58 5.64
CA ARG A 1104 -10.98 -37.70 4.78
C ARG A 1104 -11.13 -39.05 5.46
N ILE A 1105 -10.83 -39.15 6.75
CA ILE A 1105 -11.08 -40.38 7.55
C ILE A 1105 -12.57 -40.72 7.50
N ASN A 1106 -13.43 -39.76 7.85
CA ASN A 1106 -14.88 -39.94 7.86
C ASN A 1106 -15.43 -40.29 6.47
N ARG A 1107 -14.97 -39.60 5.43
CA ARG A 1107 -15.37 -39.82 4.04
C ARG A 1107 -14.91 -41.17 3.51
N GLY A 1108 -13.65 -41.54 3.77
CA GLY A 1108 -13.08 -42.83 3.40
C GLY A 1108 -13.87 -43.98 4.00
N ARG A 1109 -14.24 -43.88 5.28
CA ARG A 1109 -15.13 -44.82 5.95
C ARG A 1109 -16.51 -44.90 5.29
N ALA A 1110 -17.14 -43.76 5.03
CA ALA A 1110 -18.47 -43.73 4.41
C ALA A 1110 -18.45 -44.38 3.02
N LEU A 1111 -17.45 -44.05 2.19
CA LEU A 1111 -17.28 -44.60 0.85
C LEU A 1111 -16.99 -46.10 0.86
N ASP A 1112 -16.17 -46.58 1.80
CA ASP A 1112 -15.88 -48.00 1.97
C ASP A 1112 -17.16 -48.80 2.27
N ARG A 1113 -17.98 -48.31 3.22
CA ARG A 1113 -19.26 -48.93 3.58
C ARG A 1113 -20.32 -48.84 2.48
N LEU A 1114 -20.23 -47.86 1.59
CA LEU A 1114 -21.06 -47.75 0.38
C LEU A 1114 -20.55 -48.63 -0.78
N GLY A 1115 -19.45 -49.37 -0.61
CA GLY A 1115 -18.89 -50.28 -1.61
C GLY A 1115 -18.03 -49.60 -2.69
N HIS A 1116 -17.58 -48.37 -2.47
CA HIS A 1116 -16.70 -47.70 -3.41
C HIS A 1116 -15.25 -48.22 -3.30
N ALA A 1117 -14.66 -48.62 -4.44
CA ALA A 1117 -13.33 -49.25 -4.48
C ALA A 1117 -12.18 -48.41 -3.90
N LYS A 1118 -12.34 -47.08 -3.81
CA LYS A 1118 -11.31 -46.17 -3.26
C LYS A 1118 -11.51 -45.82 -1.78
N GLY A 1119 -12.57 -46.32 -1.12
CA GLY A 1119 -12.91 -45.96 0.26
C GLY A 1119 -11.81 -46.27 1.27
N LEU A 1120 -11.35 -47.53 1.32
CA LEU A 1120 -10.25 -47.96 2.19
C LEU A 1120 -8.95 -47.15 1.96
N GLU A 1121 -8.61 -46.86 0.71
CA GLU A 1121 -7.39 -46.12 0.41
C GLU A 1121 -7.48 -44.67 0.89
N LEU A 1122 -8.64 -44.03 0.71
CA LEU A 1122 -8.89 -42.70 1.25
C LEU A 1122 -8.87 -42.68 2.78
N LEU A 1123 -9.42 -43.72 3.44
CA LEU A 1123 -9.37 -43.87 4.90
C LEU A 1123 -7.92 -43.95 5.40
N LYS A 1124 -7.08 -44.78 4.76
CA LYS A 1124 -5.65 -44.90 5.09
C LYS A 1124 -4.90 -43.59 4.91
N GLN A 1125 -5.10 -42.94 3.77
CA GLN A 1125 -4.49 -41.65 3.50
C GLN A 1125 -4.94 -40.60 4.52
N GLY A 1126 -6.23 -40.56 4.87
CA GLY A 1126 -6.77 -39.67 5.89
C GLY A 1126 -6.12 -39.88 7.26
N ILE A 1127 -5.89 -41.14 7.67
CA ILE A 1127 -5.19 -41.45 8.92
C ILE A 1127 -3.73 -40.99 8.87
N ALA A 1128 -3.03 -41.26 7.76
CA ALA A 1128 -1.64 -40.82 7.59
C ALA A 1128 -1.51 -39.29 7.63
N ASP A 1129 -2.34 -38.58 6.86
CA ASP A 1129 -2.42 -37.12 6.83
C ASP A 1129 -2.72 -36.56 8.24
N TYR A 1130 -3.61 -37.21 8.99
CA TYR A 1130 -4.00 -36.77 10.34
C TYR A 1130 -2.83 -36.88 11.32
N VAL A 1131 -2.10 -38.01 11.31
CA VAL A 1131 -0.92 -38.22 12.14
C VAL A 1131 0.23 -37.29 11.74
N GLU A 1132 0.40 -37.00 10.44
CA GLU A 1132 1.42 -36.07 9.95
C GLU A 1132 1.23 -34.65 10.51
N THR A 1133 -0.02 -34.23 10.75
CA THR A 1133 -0.29 -32.96 11.45
C THR A 1133 0.15 -32.96 12.91
N GLY A 1134 0.40 -34.13 13.50
CA GLY A 1134 0.67 -34.36 14.91
C GLY A 1134 -0.59 -34.56 15.76
N ALA A 1135 -1.78 -34.57 15.15
CA ALA A 1135 -3.04 -34.79 15.85
C ALA A 1135 -3.29 -36.28 16.10
N GLU A 1136 -3.83 -36.63 17.27
CA GLU A 1136 -4.01 -38.04 17.66
C GLU A 1136 -5.43 -38.38 18.16
N LEU A 1137 -6.25 -37.40 18.52
CA LEU A 1137 -7.56 -37.63 19.19
C LEU A 1137 -8.57 -38.53 18.45
N ALA A 1138 -8.55 -38.52 17.11
CA ALA A 1138 -9.45 -39.32 16.27
C ALA A 1138 -8.98 -40.77 16.05
N LEU A 1139 -7.76 -41.12 16.49
CA LEU A 1139 -7.14 -42.40 16.15
C LEU A 1139 -7.92 -43.61 16.71
N ALA A 1140 -8.57 -43.47 17.87
CA ALA A 1140 -9.30 -44.57 18.48
C ALA A 1140 -10.40 -45.15 17.56
N TYR A 1141 -11.32 -44.30 17.08
CA TYR A 1141 -12.36 -44.77 16.16
C TYR A 1141 -11.83 -44.99 14.74
N ALA A 1142 -10.82 -44.21 14.28
CA ALA A 1142 -10.29 -44.36 12.94
C ALA A 1142 -9.61 -45.74 12.75
N GLN A 1143 -8.89 -46.22 13.76
CA GLN A 1143 -8.31 -47.56 13.78
C GLN A 1143 -9.38 -48.66 13.88
N ALA A 1144 -10.45 -48.45 14.64
CA ALA A 1144 -11.59 -49.37 14.67
C ALA A 1144 -12.23 -49.52 13.28
N TRP A 1145 -12.48 -48.41 12.59
CA TRP A 1145 -13.04 -48.41 11.24
C TRP A 1145 -12.09 -49.01 10.20
N LEU A 1146 -10.79 -48.76 10.32
CA LEU A 1146 -9.78 -49.38 9.46
C LEU A 1146 -9.72 -50.91 9.67
N ALA A 1147 -9.81 -51.37 10.92
CA ALA A 1147 -9.85 -52.79 11.24
C ALA A 1147 -11.07 -53.47 10.63
N GLU A 1148 -12.25 -52.86 10.72
CA GLU A 1148 -13.47 -53.39 10.10
C GLU A 1148 -13.36 -53.44 8.56
N ALA A 1149 -12.82 -52.41 7.92
CA ALA A 1149 -12.64 -52.41 6.47
C ALA A 1149 -11.67 -53.52 6.02
N PHE A 1150 -10.67 -53.86 6.84
CA PHE A 1150 -9.80 -55.01 6.60
C PHE A 1150 -10.51 -56.34 6.85
N LEU A 1151 -11.33 -56.45 7.89
CA LEU A 1151 -12.17 -57.62 8.15
C LEU A 1151 -13.08 -57.94 6.96
N ASP A 1152 -13.76 -56.93 6.43
CA ASP A 1152 -14.67 -57.07 5.28
C ASP A 1152 -13.94 -57.55 4.00
N GLN A 1153 -12.64 -57.27 3.89
CA GLN A 1153 -11.77 -57.74 2.79
C GLN A 1153 -11.04 -59.06 3.08
N GLY A 1154 -11.27 -59.70 4.24
CA GLY A 1154 -10.59 -60.92 4.65
C GLY A 1154 -9.12 -60.72 5.06
N LYS A 1155 -8.68 -59.47 5.31
CA LYS A 1155 -7.29 -59.07 5.60
C LYS A 1155 -7.00 -59.11 7.11
N MET A 1156 -7.02 -60.31 7.69
CA MET A 1156 -6.98 -60.52 9.14
C MET A 1156 -5.74 -59.97 9.85
N PRO A 1157 -4.50 -60.19 9.37
CA PRO A 1157 -3.31 -59.66 10.05
C PRO A 1157 -3.35 -58.13 10.13
N GLN A 1158 -3.81 -57.46 9.06
CA GLN A 1158 -3.95 -56.01 9.05
C GLN A 1158 -5.09 -55.52 9.96
N ALA A 1159 -6.20 -56.25 10.05
CA ALA A 1159 -7.27 -55.93 10.98
C ALA A 1159 -6.80 -56.03 12.45
N GLN A 1160 -6.07 -57.09 12.79
CA GLN A 1160 -5.52 -57.30 14.12
C GLN A 1160 -4.46 -56.22 14.48
N GLU A 1161 -3.62 -55.84 13.51
CA GLU A 1161 -2.66 -54.76 13.66
C GLU A 1161 -3.37 -53.42 13.94
N ALA A 1162 -4.39 -53.07 13.16
CA ALA A 1162 -5.15 -51.84 13.36
C ALA A 1162 -5.79 -51.76 14.77
N VAL A 1163 -6.42 -52.85 15.23
CA VAL A 1163 -6.96 -52.92 16.61
C VAL A 1163 -5.85 -52.77 17.66
N SER A 1164 -4.71 -53.44 17.46
CA SER A 1164 -3.58 -53.35 18.38
C SER A 1164 -3.02 -51.93 18.47
N VAL A 1165 -2.93 -51.22 17.33
CA VAL A 1165 -2.53 -49.82 17.27
C VAL A 1165 -3.51 -48.95 18.06
N GLY A 1166 -4.82 -49.14 17.87
CA GLY A 1166 -5.87 -48.41 18.61
C GLY A 1166 -5.80 -48.62 20.13
N LEU A 1167 -5.70 -49.86 20.59
CA LEU A 1167 -5.62 -50.17 22.04
C LEU A 1167 -4.31 -49.70 22.66
N SER A 1168 -3.20 -49.79 21.93
CA SER A 1168 -1.90 -49.28 22.39
C SER A 1168 -1.89 -47.75 22.45
N PHE A 1169 -2.59 -47.08 21.54
CA PHE A 1169 -2.84 -45.64 21.61
C PHE A 1169 -3.63 -45.25 22.86
N SER A 1170 -4.74 -45.93 23.16
CA SER A 1170 -5.52 -45.71 24.39
C SER A 1170 -4.65 -45.92 25.64
N ALA A 1171 -3.91 -47.02 25.72
CA ALA A 1171 -3.05 -47.33 26.87
C ALA A 1171 -1.95 -46.27 27.10
N ARG A 1172 -1.39 -45.71 26.02
CA ARG A 1172 -0.34 -44.68 26.10
C ARG A 1172 -0.87 -43.29 26.48
N THR A 1173 -2.08 -42.95 26.03
CA THR A 1173 -2.59 -41.56 26.08
C THR A 1173 -3.73 -41.35 27.08
N GLY A 1174 -4.39 -42.42 27.52
CA GLY A 1174 -5.58 -42.37 28.36
C GLY A 1174 -6.88 -42.07 27.60
N VAL A 1175 -6.85 -42.01 26.26
CA VAL A 1175 -8.05 -41.79 25.43
C VAL A 1175 -8.89 -43.06 25.37
N GLN A 1176 -10.01 -43.12 26.11
CA GLN A 1176 -10.76 -44.35 26.39
C GLN A 1176 -12.20 -44.39 25.82
N TYR A 1177 -12.68 -43.30 25.22
CA TYR A 1177 -14.09 -43.18 24.81
C TYR A 1177 -14.57 -44.22 23.77
N PHE A 1178 -13.65 -44.90 23.08
CA PHE A 1178 -13.95 -45.87 22.01
C PHE A 1178 -13.36 -47.26 22.23
N ASP A 1179 -12.77 -47.52 23.40
CA ASP A 1179 -12.08 -48.79 23.71
C ASP A 1179 -13.01 -50.01 23.61
N ALA A 1180 -14.27 -49.85 24.01
CA ALA A 1180 -15.26 -50.92 23.94
C ALA A 1180 -15.42 -51.46 22.50
N GLU A 1181 -15.41 -50.58 21.51
CA GLU A 1181 -15.56 -50.98 20.11
C GLU A 1181 -14.29 -51.66 19.57
N LEU A 1182 -13.11 -51.16 19.93
CA LEU A 1182 -11.84 -51.82 19.60
C LEU A 1182 -11.76 -53.23 20.21
N LEU A 1183 -12.19 -53.40 21.47
CA LEU A 1183 -12.26 -54.69 22.14
C LEU A 1183 -13.30 -55.62 21.51
N ARG A 1184 -14.45 -55.08 21.08
CA ARG A 1184 -15.48 -55.85 20.36
C ARG A 1184 -14.92 -56.38 19.04
N ILE A 1185 -14.28 -55.53 18.24
CA ILE A 1185 -13.66 -55.93 16.97
C ILE A 1185 -12.56 -56.97 17.21
N LYS A 1186 -11.76 -56.82 18.28
CA LYS A 1186 -10.76 -57.82 18.70
C LYS A 1186 -11.40 -59.19 18.94
N ALA A 1187 -12.53 -59.23 19.65
CA ALA A 1187 -13.25 -60.46 19.93
C ALA A 1187 -13.79 -61.09 18.63
N VAL A 1188 -14.35 -60.29 17.71
CA VAL A 1188 -14.82 -60.76 16.39
C VAL A 1188 -13.67 -61.37 15.57
N ILE A 1189 -12.49 -60.73 15.54
CA ILE A 1189 -11.31 -61.26 14.84
C ILE A 1189 -10.91 -62.63 15.39
N GLN A 1190 -10.93 -62.79 16.73
CA GLN A 1190 -10.56 -64.05 17.38
C GLN A 1190 -11.61 -65.14 17.20
N ASP A 1191 -12.90 -64.79 17.26
CA ASP A 1191 -14.03 -65.70 17.08
C ASP A 1191 -14.08 -66.30 15.66
N GLN A 1192 -13.88 -65.47 14.63
CA GLN A 1192 -14.01 -65.94 13.26
C GLN A 1192 -12.81 -66.77 12.79
N PHE A 1193 -11.58 -66.53 13.30
CA PHE A 1193 -10.36 -67.09 12.68
C PHE A 1193 -9.18 -67.41 13.64
N GLY A 1194 -9.33 -67.28 14.96
CA GLY A 1194 -8.26 -67.57 15.94
C GLY A 1194 -8.27 -69.02 16.46
N PRO A 1195 -7.13 -69.57 16.94
CA PRO A 1195 -7.09 -70.84 17.67
C PRO A 1195 -7.45 -70.70 19.17
N SER A 1196 -7.92 -69.52 19.60
CA SER A 1196 -8.17 -69.19 21.00
C SER A 1196 -9.37 -69.96 21.55
N PRO A 1197 -9.31 -70.49 22.78
CA PRO A 1197 -10.44 -71.15 23.42
C PRO A 1197 -11.60 -70.17 23.64
N ASP A 1198 -12.85 -70.64 23.56
CA ASP A 1198 -14.08 -69.84 23.74
C ASP A 1198 -14.04 -68.91 24.97
N LYS A 1199 -13.35 -69.35 26.04
CA LYS A 1199 -13.17 -68.56 27.25
C LYS A 1199 -12.39 -67.25 27.03
N GLU A 1200 -11.32 -67.27 26.23
CA GLU A 1200 -10.54 -66.05 25.94
C GLU A 1200 -11.36 -65.03 25.13
N ILE A 1201 -12.21 -65.51 24.23
CA ILE A 1201 -13.10 -64.66 23.42
C ILE A 1201 -14.18 -64.02 24.31
N ILE A 1202 -14.81 -64.83 25.18
CA ILE A 1202 -15.78 -64.35 26.17
C ILE A 1202 -15.14 -63.30 27.09
N ASP A 1203 -13.93 -63.56 27.60
CA ASP A 1203 -13.20 -62.62 28.46
C ASP A 1203 -12.97 -61.27 27.76
N ILE A 1204 -12.75 -61.24 26.44
CA ILE A 1204 -12.61 -59.99 25.67
C ILE A 1204 -13.96 -59.29 25.45
N TYR A 1205 -15.05 -60.02 25.19
CA TYR A 1205 -16.39 -59.41 25.14
C TYR A 1205 -16.80 -58.84 26.50
N GLU A 1206 -16.49 -59.52 27.61
CA GLU A 1206 -16.70 -58.99 28.96
C GLU A 1206 -15.88 -57.72 29.21
N GLN A 1207 -14.62 -57.67 28.74
CA GLN A 1207 -13.81 -56.45 28.79
C GLN A 1207 -14.43 -55.31 27.96
N SER A 1208 -14.95 -55.61 26.76
CA SER A 1208 -15.67 -54.65 25.91
C SER A 1208 -16.90 -54.10 26.63
N LEU A 1209 -17.71 -54.96 27.23
CA LEU A 1209 -18.90 -54.57 27.99
C LEU A 1209 -18.54 -53.73 29.23
N ALA A 1210 -17.48 -54.12 29.95
CA ALA A 1210 -16.98 -53.39 31.10
C ALA A 1210 -16.48 -51.99 30.69
N ALA A 1211 -15.75 -51.88 29.58
CA ALA A 1211 -15.31 -50.60 29.02
C ALA A 1211 -16.50 -49.72 28.63
N ALA A 1212 -17.51 -50.27 27.93
CA ALA A 1212 -18.72 -49.54 27.54
C ALA A 1212 -19.51 -49.05 28.76
N THR A 1213 -19.62 -49.89 29.79
CA THR A 1213 -20.34 -49.56 31.04
C THR A 1213 -19.60 -48.48 31.83
N LYS A 1214 -18.27 -48.57 31.90
CA LYS A 1214 -17.42 -47.57 32.57
C LYS A 1214 -17.63 -46.16 32.01
N VAL A 1215 -17.75 -46.05 30.69
CA VAL A 1215 -17.87 -44.73 30.03
C VAL A 1215 -19.32 -44.29 29.80
N GLY A 1216 -20.31 -45.15 30.05
CA GLY A 1216 -21.72 -44.85 29.79
C GLY A 1216 -22.13 -44.94 28.30
N ALA A 1217 -21.35 -45.66 27.48
CA ALA A 1217 -21.61 -45.89 26.06
C ALA A 1217 -22.59 -47.07 25.86
N ARG A 1218 -23.87 -46.87 26.22
CA ARG A 1218 -24.90 -47.94 26.17
C ARG A 1218 -25.12 -48.51 24.76
N ALA A 1219 -24.92 -47.71 23.70
CA ALA A 1219 -24.99 -48.22 22.33
C ALA A 1219 -23.96 -49.33 22.12
N LEU A 1220 -22.71 -49.11 22.55
CA LEU A 1220 -21.65 -50.12 22.48
C LEU A 1220 -21.93 -51.31 23.41
N SER A 1221 -22.49 -51.07 24.60
CA SER A 1221 -22.94 -52.16 25.50
C SER A 1221 -24.00 -53.05 24.87
N SER A 1222 -24.90 -52.50 24.05
CA SER A 1222 -25.98 -53.25 23.39
C SER A 1222 -25.48 -54.13 22.25
N VAL A 1223 -24.38 -53.75 21.59
CA VAL A 1223 -23.77 -54.53 20.50
C VAL A 1223 -22.83 -55.62 21.06
N ALA A 1224 -22.23 -55.39 22.23
CA ALA A 1224 -21.33 -56.35 22.88
C ALA A 1224 -22.05 -57.47 23.66
N ARG A 1225 -23.32 -57.26 24.04
CA ARG A 1225 -24.20 -58.27 24.66
C ARG A 1225 -24.88 -59.10 23.59
#